data_AF-A0A3M7N4Y4-F1
#
_entry.id   AF-A0A3M7N4Y4-F1
#
_cell.length_a   1.000
_cell.length_b   1.000
_cell.length_c   1.000
_cell.angle_alpha   90.00
_cell.angle_beta   90.00
_cell.angle_gamma   90.00
#
_symmetry.space_group_name_H-M   'P 1'
#
loop_
_entity.id
_entity.type
_entity.pdbx_description
1 polymer ?
#
loop_
_entity_poly.entity_id
_entity_poly.type
_entity_poly.pdbx_seq_one_letter_code
_entity_poly.pdbx_strand_id
1 'polypeptide(L)'
;METSPAERLANLFISSEFLAHSDPTQPDSAGEEISAPTTEAEAKWEIPATAKSPRKIHGPQPKPAAGEDVVSSSEDDDDYVAAFQAKTRIVAKSAKPRSKQQSAQKSTEPLSAADREGRPSPDLPDLDDHGNAALGHFCPLSLVAKFPYKYMTDEGGQVSSHFFANQKLYQRTWDLYYLHPPRASASSQPILLLPYDQVKVLIDDIYATFKIEVSVPSFPFTVSFFDDGTPQPVFLGRTTCRADINDLQDSIPAPAQGYGEPRPDAPEALKQSFQRFGTKFDKVQASRRSKKGANKKKGADHDRFLRAQDVNKQLRRAQRYFGLRPEPYRLQHPPAGMSWEEQSVFIQEQEKKAAMTLEPLNLGKAPPHGFLGQPVIVAIDVESYERAHDIVTEVGVSTLDTLDLVGRELGKNGELWMQQIRSRHFRIKGREIYVNRDFCIGDGDAFDYGQSEWIDLDKIGHVIDSCFEWPFSAPCKDGTADHVQKGPRERTMLLAGHALHGDLTYLSKLNSAVFSAPRELTTTTMQLSSQEQLTTSDPRALQGARICDRIVECLDTSKLYRGLMQEENVRSLVSIMADIDRPALHPHNSGNDARYTLEALIGIAIKSRFMDDRAEAAHNSWDEAAHNNWDAQSAAWSQW
;
A
#
# COMPACT_ATOMS: atom_id res chain seq x y z
N MET A 1 70.57 -8.14 6.56
CA MET A 1 70.48 -7.62 7.93
C MET A 1 69.38 -6.60 7.93
N GLU A 2 68.22 -6.99 8.46
CA GLU A 2 67.01 -6.20 8.50
C GLU A 2 67.02 -5.36 9.78
N THR A 3 66.96 -4.03 9.64
CA THR A 3 66.76 -3.12 10.77
C THR A 3 65.30 -3.16 11.19
N SER A 4 65.04 -3.26 12.49
CA SER A 4 63.70 -3.47 13.03
C SER A 4 62.81 -2.22 12.91
N PRO A 5 61.47 -2.36 12.87
CA PRO A 5 60.54 -1.23 12.85
C PRO A 5 60.71 -0.23 14.01
N ALA A 6 61.24 -0.66 15.16
CA ALA A 6 61.52 0.20 16.31
C ALA A 6 62.68 1.19 16.05
N GLU A 7 63.68 0.79 15.27
CA GLU A 7 64.81 1.66 14.92
C GLU A 7 64.42 2.74 13.90
N ARG A 8 63.37 2.50 13.09
CA ARG A 8 62.83 3.50 12.15
C ARG A 8 62.02 4.58 12.87
N LEU A 9 61.35 4.22 13.97
CA LEU A 9 60.58 5.15 14.80
C LEU A 9 61.46 6.05 15.67
N ALA A 10 62.63 5.57 16.10
CA ALA A 10 63.58 6.34 16.90
C ALA A 10 64.22 7.53 16.13
N ASN A 11 64.29 7.47 14.80
CA ASN A 11 64.89 8.52 13.97
C ASN A 11 63.96 9.71 13.69
N LEU A 12 62.67 9.63 14.01
CA LEU A 12 61.71 10.71 13.76
C LEU A 12 61.57 11.70 14.91
N PHE A 13 62.16 11.42 16.08
CA PHE A 13 62.01 12.26 17.29
C PHE A 13 63.35 12.74 17.89
N ILE A 14 64.43 12.74 17.12
CA ILE A 14 65.68 13.40 17.53
C ILE A 14 65.72 14.77 16.88
N SER A 15 65.19 15.77 17.57
CA SER A 15 65.78 17.11 17.74
C SER A 15 64.81 17.97 18.55
N SER A 16 64.90 17.83 19.86
CA SER A 16 64.51 18.86 20.81
C SER A 16 65.77 19.58 21.30
N GLU A 17 65.88 20.89 21.07
CA GLU A 17 66.68 21.80 21.91
C GLU A 17 66.02 23.19 21.79
N PHE A 18 65.69 23.98 22.82
CA PHE A 18 65.95 23.93 24.26
C PHE A 18 65.02 24.98 24.93
N LEU A 19 64.36 24.60 26.05
CA LEU A 19 64.20 25.32 27.35
C LEU A 19 63.86 26.85 27.38
N ALA A 20 63.06 27.44 28.28
CA ALA A 20 62.47 27.06 29.58
C ALA A 20 61.51 28.18 30.07
N HIS A 21 60.61 27.83 31.02
CA HIS A 21 59.94 28.60 32.12
C HIS A 21 59.67 30.13 31.96
N SER A 22 58.49 30.70 32.29
CA SER A 22 57.91 30.81 33.65
C SER A 22 56.53 31.54 33.64
N ASP A 23 55.58 31.03 34.44
CA ASP A 23 54.58 31.67 35.35
C ASP A 23 53.77 32.97 35.02
N PRO A 24 52.59 33.18 35.67
CA PRO A 24 51.43 33.87 35.13
C PRO A 24 51.03 35.11 35.95
N THR A 25 51.00 36.28 35.31
CA THR A 25 50.41 37.50 35.90
C THR A 25 49.75 38.38 34.83
N GLN A 26 48.42 38.27 34.73
CA GLN A 26 47.47 39.38 34.59
C GLN A 26 47.54 40.28 33.31
N PRO A 27 46.54 41.17 33.04
CA PRO A 27 45.67 41.02 31.88
C PRO A 27 45.66 42.24 30.93
N ASP A 28 44.81 42.11 29.90
CA ASP A 28 44.01 43.17 29.26
C ASP A 28 44.58 44.11 28.18
N SER A 29 43.65 44.41 27.26
CA SER A 29 43.46 45.63 26.47
C SER A 29 44.12 45.80 25.11
N ALA A 30 43.28 45.59 24.08
CA ALA A 30 42.84 46.56 23.06
C ALA A 30 43.73 47.75 22.65
N GLY A 31 43.70 48.03 21.33
CA GLY A 31 44.11 49.29 20.66
C GLY A 31 44.94 49.00 19.41
N GLU A 32 44.34 49.00 18.20
CA GLU A 32 44.43 50.08 17.19
C GLU A 32 45.87 50.30 16.67
N GLU A 33 46.21 50.45 15.39
CA GLU A 33 45.54 50.67 14.11
C GLU A 33 46.69 50.63 13.09
N ILE A 34 46.57 50.00 11.91
CA ILE A 34 47.20 50.52 10.67
C ILE A 34 46.30 50.19 9.47
N SER A 35 46.17 51.22 8.64
CA SER A 35 45.17 51.53 7.62
C SER A 35 45.31 50.79 6.27
N ALA A 36 44.20 50.78 5.52
CA ALA A 36 43.95 50.15 4.24
C ALA A 36 44.69 50.76 3.01
N PRO A 37 44.57 50.09 1.84
CA PRO A 37 44.26 50.78 0.61
C PRO A 37 42.99 50.24 -0.10
N THR A 38 42.07 51.17 -0.33
CA THR A 38 41.20 51.40 -1.50
C THR A 38 40.52 50.24 -2.24
N THR A 39 39.20 50.22 -2.03
CA THR A 39 38.05 49.75 -2.82
C THR A 39 38.03 50.09 -4.32
N GLU A 40 37.69 49.09 -5.14
CA GLU A 40 36.88 49.25 -6.36
C GLU A 40 35.56 48.48 -6.21
N ALA A 41 34.51 49.07 -6.76
CA ALA A 41 33.12 48.94 -6.34
C ALA A 41 32.40 47.66 -6.82
N GLU A 42 31.56 47.14 -5.93
CA GLU A 42 30.55 46.12 -6.19
C GLU A 42 29.49 46.63 -7.18
N ALA A 43 29.31 45.91 -8.29
CA ALA A 43 28.18 46.11 -9.18
C ALA A 43 26.97 45.32 -8.68
N LYS A 44 25.98 46.06 -8.17
CA LYS A 44 24.64 45.64 -7.78
C LYS A 44 23.97 44.80 -8.88
N TRP A 45 23.71 43.52 -8.62
CA TRP A 45 22.91 42.66 -9.50
C TRP A 45 21.42 42.98 -9.34
N GLU A 46 20.80 43.53 -10.38
CA GLU A 46 19.33 43.71 -10.48
C GLU A 46 18.75 42.76 -11.54
N ILE A 47 17.58 42.20 -11.25
CA ILE A 47 16.86 41.22 -12.09
C ILE A 47 16.23 41.94 -13.31
N PRO A 48 16.50 41.53 -14.56
CA PRO A 48 15.91 42.19 -15.74
C PRO A 48 14.42 41.87 -15.93
N ALA A 49 13.60 42.90 -16.12
CA ALA A 49 12.14 42.77 -16.25
C ALA A 49 11.63 42.39 -17.66
N THR A 50 12.48 42.16 -18.67
CA THR A 50 12.06 41.65 -19.99
C THR A 50 13.18 40.89 -20.69
N ALA A 51 12.84 39.71 -21.26
CA ALA A 51 13.79 38.87 -21.98
C ALA A 51 14.12 39.43 -23.38
N LYS A 52 15.40 39.62 -23.67
CA LYS A 52 15.97 39.92 -25.00
C LYS A 52 17.17 38.98 -25.17
N SER A 53 17.37 38.07 -26.14
CA SER A 53 16.71 37.56 -27.35
C SER A 53 17.55 36.33 -27.79
N PRO A 54 17.25 35.61 -28.88
CA PRO A 54 16.01 34.98 -29.30
C PRO A 54 16.08 33.44 -29.14
N ARG A 55 14.95 32.79 -28.80
CA ARG A 55 14.79 31.34 -28.98
C ARG A 55 14.92 31.04 -30.48
N LYS A 56 15.86 30.17 -30.87
CA LYS A 56 15.79 29.48 -32.16
C LYS A 56 14.58 28.56 -32.13
N ILE A 57 13.44 29.06 -32.63
CA ILE A 57 12.30 28.22 -32.99
C ILE A 57 12.78 27.30 -34.10
N HIS A 58 12.97 26.02 -33.80
CA HIS A 58 13.01 25.02 -34.87
C HIS A 58 11.57 24.89 -35.36
N GLY A 59 11.33 25.35 -36.60
CA GLY A 59 10.08 25.05 -37.30
C GLY A 59 9.93 23.54 -37.52
N PRO A 60 8.73 23.06 -37.89
CA PRO A 60 8.50 21.65 -38.13
C PRO A 60 9.33 21.21 -39.35
N GLN A 61 10.32 20.35 -39.13
CA GLN A 61 11.03 19.66 -40.19
C GLN A 61 10.59 18.18 -40.29
N PRO A 62 10.71 17.59 -41.49
CA PRO A 62 9.70 16.73 -42.08
C PRO A 62 9.73 15.28 -41.57
N LYS A 63 8.56 14.63 -41.63
CA LYS A 63 8.37 13.19 -41.39
C LYS A 63 9.39 12.36 -42.21
N PRO A 64 10.18 11.47 -41.59
CA PRO A 64 10.76 10.35 -42.29
C PRO A 64 9.67 9.33 -42.64
N ALA A 65 9.82 8.73 -43.82
CA ALA A 65 8.92 7.74 -44.38
C ALA A 65 9.07 6.38 -43.69
N ALA A 66 7.91 5.75 -43.46
CA ALA A 66 7.62 4.32 -43.28
C ALA A 66 8.78 3.39 -42.88
N GLY A 67 8.75 2.92 -41.62
CA GLY A 67 9.49 1.74 -41.17
C GLY A 67 9.71 1.74 -39.66
N GLU A 68 9.01 0.84 -38.96
CA GLU A 68 9.19 0.42 -37.56
C GLU A 68 8.56 1.33 -36.49
N ASP A 69 7.26 1.08 -36.23
CA ASP A 69 6.47 1.71 -35.19
C ASP A 69 6.86 1.22 -33.78
N VAL A 70 7.24 2.20 -32.96
CA VAL A 70 7.27 2.17 -31.50
C VAL A 70 5.83 2.27 -31.00
N VAL A 71 5.33 1.21 -30.35
CA VAL A 71 4.03 1.22 -29.68
C VAL A 71 4.14 1.76 -28.26
N SER A 72 3.51 2.91 -28.06
CA SER A 72 3.08 3.47 -26.76
C SER A 72 2.15 2.46 -26.07
N SER A 73 2.58 1.94 -24.91
CA SER A 73 1.83 0.92 -24.16
C SER A 73 0.71 1.57 -23.34
N SER A 74 -0.47 1.66 -23.96
CA SER A 74 -1.78 1.88 -23.35
C SER A 74 -2.41 0.51 -23.11
N GLU A 75 -2.24 -0.06 -21.92
CA GLU A 75 -2.77 -1.38 -21.54
C GLU A 75 -4.26 -1.31 -21.17
N ASP A 76 -5.14 -1.19 -22.16
CA ASP A 76 -6.57 -1.48 -21.98
C ASP A 76 -7.14 -2.01 -23.31
N ASP A 77 -6.97 -3.33 -23.52
CA ASP A 77 -7.71 -4.30 -24.38
C ASP A 77 -6.79 -5.55 -24.52
N ASP A 78 -7.11 -6.79 -24.13
CA ASP A 78 -8.18 -7.64 -24.63
C ASP A 78 -8.45 -8.85 -23.68
N ASP A 79 -9.56 -8.82 -22.94
CA ASP A 79 -10.03 -9.94 -22.09
C ASP A 79 -10.55 -11.15 -22.93
N TYR A 80 -10.68 -11.00 -24.26
CA TYR A 80 -11.14 -12.04 -25.19
C TYR A 80 -10.01 -13.02 -25.59
N VAL A 81 -8.78 -12.54 -25.72
CA VAL A 81 -7.60 -13.36 -26.07
C VAL A 81 -7.08 -14.15 -24.87
N ALA A 82 -7.20 -13.58 -23.66
CA ALA A 82 -6.72 -14.19 -22.42
C ALA A 82 -7.42 -15.52 -22.06
N ALA A 83 -8.68 -15.70 -22.46
CA ALA A 83 -9.43 -16.93 -22.21
C ALA A 83 -8.97 -18.11 -23.11
N PHE A 84 -8.40 -17.81 -24.28
CA PHE A 84 -7.91 -18.83 -25.23
C PHE A 84 -6.54 -19.40 -24.83
N GLN A 85 -5.64 -18.57 -24.28
CA GLN A 85 -4.30 -18.99 -23.86
C GLN A 85 -4.32 -19.97 -22.65
N ALA A 86 -5.40 -19.98 -21.87
CA ALA A 86 -5.51 -20.85 -20.70
C ALA A 86 -5.77 -22.33 -21.04
N LYS A 87 -6.44 -22.63 -22.16
CA LYS A 87 -6.79 -24.01 -22.54
C LYS A 87 -5.67 -24.75 -23.28
N THR A 88 -4.81 -24.05 -24.03
CA THR A 88 -3.62 -24.65 -24.67
C THR A 88 -2.57 -25.12 -23.66
N ARG A 89 -2.54 -24.53 -22.45
CA ARG A 89 -1.63 -24.94 -21.37
C ARG A 89 -1.98 -26.26 -20.66
N ILE A 90 -3.22 -26.74 -20.77
CA ILE A 90 -3.67 -27.97 -20.05
C ILE A 90 -3.17 -29.25 -20.75
N VAL A 91 -2.86 -29.20 -22.05
CA VAL A 91 -2.40 -30.38 -22.81
C VAL A 91 -0.90 -30.70 -22.56
N ALA A 92 -0.14 -29.79 -21.92
CA ALA A 92 1.33 -29.86 -21.87
C ALA A 92 1.94 -30.32 -20.54
N LYS A 93 1.22 -31.02 -19.65
CA LYS A 93 1.82 -31.64 -18.45
C LYS A 93 1.52 -33.14 -18.37
N SER A 94 2.51 -33.89 -18.83
CA SER A 94 2.63 -35.34 -18.74
C SER A 94 2.94 -35.82 -17.32
N ALA A 95 2.61 -37.08 -17.10
CA ALA A 95 2.44 -37.81 -15.85
C ALA A 95 3.72 -38.10 -15.04
N LYS A 96 3.57 -38.35 -13.72
CA LYS A 96 3.94 -39.61 -13.01
C LYS A 96 3.60 -39.57 -11.49
N PRO A 97 3.60 -40.72 -10.78
CA PRO A 97 2.63 -41.06 -9.72
C PRO A 97 3.23 -41.33 -8.33
N ARG A 98 2.32 -41.59 -7.35
CA ARG A 98 2.45 -42.23 -6.00
C ARG A 98 2.04 -41.27 -4.86
N SER A 99 1.42 -41.69 -3.76
CA SER A 99 0.99 -43.01 -3.27
C SER A 99 -0.07 -42.79 -2.17
N LYS A 100 -1.04 -43.71 -2.09
CA LYS A 100 -2.06 -43.79 -1.04
C LYS A 100 -1.44 -44.22 0.31
N GLN A 101 -1.90 -43.63 1.40
CA GLN A 101 -2.13 -44.34 2.66
C GLN A 101 -3.30 -43.70 3.42
N GLN A 102 -4.13 -44.57 4.01
CA GLN A 102 -5.50 -44.37 4.47
C GLN A 102 -5.60 -44.17 5.98
N SER A 103 -6.66 -43.47 6.42
CA SER A 103 -7.66 -43.85 7.45
C SER A 103 -8.37 -42.56 7.93
N ALA A 104 -9.65 -42.47 8.31
CA ALA A 104 -10.75 -43.41 8.50
C ALA A 104 -12.11 -42.68 8.27
N GLN A 105 -13.16 -43.46 8.02
CA GLN A 105 -14.53 -43.05 7.67
C GLN A 105 -15.41 -42.60 8.86
N LYS A 106 -16.44 -41.80 8.56
CA LYS A 106 -17.83 -41.87 9.09
C LYS A 106 -18.74 -41.06 8.15
N SER A 107 -19.41 -41.68 7.18
CA SER A 107 -20.76 -42.30 7.22
C SER A 107 -21.92 -41.31 7.35
N THR A 108 -22.65 -41.11 6.25
CA THR A 108 -24.13 -41.15 6.19
C THR A 108 -24.55 -41.44 4.74
N GLU A 109 -25.34 -42.50 4.58
CA GLU A 109 -25.93 -43.02 3.34
C GLU A 109 -27.33 -42.40 3.07
N PRO A 110 -28.00 -42.74 1.93
CA PRO A 110 -28.76 -41.80 1.09
C PRO A 110 -30.28 -41.93 1.22
N LEU A 111 -31.03 -40.96 0.65
CA LEU A 111 -32.46 -41.11 0.40
C LEU A 111 -32.83 -40.78 -1.06
N SER A 112 -33.26 -41.86 -1.73
CA SER A 112 -34.22 -42.06 -2.81
C SER A 112 -34.29 -41.12 -4.02
N ALA A 113 -34.03 -41.74 -5.17
CA ALA A 113 -34.65 -41.42 -6.44
C ALA A 113 -36.14 -41.79 -6.44
N ALA A 114 -37.00 -40.80 -6.56
CA ALA A 114 -38.33 -40.88 -7.17
C ALA A 114 -38.68 -39.48 -7.67
N ASP A 115 -39.44 -39.41 -8.77
CA ASP A 115 -39.96 -38.22 -9.44
C ASP A 115 -39.02 -37.53 -10.46
N ARG A 116 -38.68 -38.31 -11.49
CA ARG A 116 -38.64 -37.78 -12.86
C ARG A 116 -40.06 -37.78 -13.41
N GLU A 117 -40.74 -36.65 -13.38
CA GLU A 117 -41.75 -36.28 -14.39
C GLU A 117 -41.67 -34.78 -14.71
N GLY A 118 -41.84 -34.48 -16.00
CA GLY A 118 -41.76 -33.21 -16.74
C GLY A 118 -41.52 -31.89 -16.00
N ARG A 119 -40.40 -31.21 -16.31
CA ARG A 119 -40.34 -29.75 -16.17
C ARG A 119 -40.74 -29.08 -17.49
N PRO A 120 -41.79 -28.25 -17.51
CA PRO A 120 -42.06 -27.31 -18.60
C PRO A 120 -40.93 -26.28 -18.68
N SER A 121 -40.69 -25.73 -19.87
CA SER A 121 -39.93 -24.48 -20.01
C SER A 121 -40.46 -23.43 -19.03
N PRO A 122 -39.61 -22.58 -18.43
CA PRO A 122 -40.11 -21.44 -17.69
C PRO A 122 -40.76 -20.48 -18.69
N ASP A 123 -42.08 -20.44 -18.74
CA ASP A 123 -42.82 -19.42 -19.47
C ASP A 123 -42.36 -18.05 -18.97
N LEU A 124 -41.92 -17.20 -19.90
CA LEU A 124 -41.50 -15.84 -19.57
C LEU A 124 -42.72 -15.06 -19.05
N PRO A 125 -42.55 -14.18 -18.05
CA PRO A 125 -43.69 -13.52 -17.44
C PRO A 125 -44.33 -12.53 -18.42
N ASP A 126 -45.59 -12.77 -18.80
CA ASP A 126 -46.41 -11.87 -19.61
C ASP A 126 -46.89 -10.64 -18.83
N LEU A 127 -46.89 -10.72 -17.50
CA LEU A 127 -47.31 -9.67 -16.57
C LEU A 127 -46.26 -9.51 -15.46
N ASP A 128 -46.06 -8.28 -14.98
CA ASP A 128 -45.30 -8.04 -13.75
C ASP A 128 -46.16 -8.25 -12.48
N ASP A 129 -45.54 -8.10 -11.30
CA ASP A 129 -46.21 -8.23 -10.00
C ASP A 129 -47.38 -7.23 -9.80
N HIS A 130 -47.55 -6.26 -10.69
CA HIS A 130 -48.57 -5.21 -10.65
C HIS A 130 -49.56 -5.29 -11.84
N GLY A 131 -49.45 -6.32 -12.68
CA GLY A 131 -50.34 -6.53 -13.84
C GLY A 131 -50.00 -5.72 -15.09
N ASN A 132 -48.80 -5.15 -15.20
CA ASN A 132 -48.33 -4.48 -16.41
C ASN A 132 -47.87 -5.52 -17.44
N ALA A 133 -48.30 -5.36 -18.70
CA ALA A 133 -47.95 -6.27 -19.79
C ALA A 133 -46.45 -6.22 -20.14
N ALA A 134 -45.88 -7.38 -20.48
CA ALA A 134 -44.53 -7.49 -20.98
C ALA A 134 -44.43 -6.84 -22.38
N LEU A 135 -43.55 -5.85 -22.51
CA LEU A 135 -43.23 -5.18 -23.77
C LEU A 135 -42.15 -5.93 -24.57
N GLY A 136 -41.37 -6.78 -23.91
CA GLY A 136 -40.41 -7.64 -24.56
C GLY A 136 -39.39 -8.26 -23.61
N HIS A 137 -38.73 -9.30 -24.10
CA HIS A 137 -37.69 -10.03 -23.39
C HIS A 137 -36.37 -9.94 -24.14
N PHE A 138 -35.31 -9.62 -23.42
CA PHE A 138 -33.99 -9.40 -24.01
C PHE A 138 -32.89 -10.07 -23.20
N CYS A 139 -31.82 -10.44 -23.89
CA CYS A 139 -30.63 -11.04 -23.34
C CYS A 139 -29.44 -10.10 -23.54
N PRO A 140 -28.69 -9.72 -22.49
CA PRO A 140 -27.50 -8.89 -22.67
C PRO A 140 -26.45 -9.57 -23.56
N LEU A 141 -26.00 -8.89 -24.62
CA LEU A 141 -25.04 -9.43 -25.61
C LEU A 141 -23.80 -10.02 -24.93
N SER A 142 -23.30 -9.33 -23.90
CA SER A 142 -22.14 -9.79 -23.11
C SER A 142 -22.37 -11.07 -22.29
N LEU A 143 -23.61 -11.40 -21.93
CA LEU A 143 -23.96 -12.66 -21.28
C LEU A 143 -24.17 -13.76 -22.31
N VAL A 144 -24.77 -13.44 -23.47
CA VAL A 144 -24.87 -14.35 -24.62
C VAL A 144 -23.49 -14.78 -25.09
N ALA A 145 -22.53 -13.85 -25.20
CA ALA A 145 -21.13 -14.17 -25.51
C ALA A 145 -20.45 -15.08 -24.48
N LYS A 146 -20.95 -15.11 -23.23
CA LYS A 146 -20.45 -15.94 -22.14
C LYS A 146 -21.26 -17.22 -21.93
N PHE A 147 -22.29 -17.45 -22.75
CA PHE A 147 -23.21 -18.59 -22.64
C PHE A 147 -22.50 -19.94 -22.50
N PRO A 148 -21.59 -20.36 -23.42
CA PRO A 148 -20.97 -21.68 -23.35
C PRO A 148 -19.99 -21.85 -22.18
N TYR A 149 -19.61 -20.77 -21.50
CA TYR A 149 -18.66 -20.79 -20.40
C TYR A 149 -19.32 -20.70 -19.02
N LYS A 150 -20.52 -20.12 -18.94
CA LYS A 150 -21.17 -19.78 -17.66
C LYS A 150 -22.53 -20.45 -17.47
N TYR A 151 -23.23 -20.76 -18.55
CA TYR A 151 -24.63 -21.21 -18.51
C TYR A 151 -24.85 -22.57 -19.18
N MET A 152 -23.77 -23.23 -19.62
CA MET A 152 -23.78 -24.58 -20.19
C MET A 152 -22.47 -25.29 -19.83
N THR A 153 -22.54 -26.61 -19.68
CA THR A 153 -21.37 -27.50 -19.54
C THR A 153 -20.89 -27.97 -20.91
N ASP A 154 -20.02 -27.19 -21.55
CA ASP A 154 -19.39 -27.54 -22.83
C ASP A 154 -18.12 -28.40 -22.60
N GLU A 155 -18.30 -29.62 -22.08
CA GLU A 155 -17.20 -30.51 -21.64
C GLU A 155 -16.18 -30.81 -22.76
N GLY A 156 -16.65 -30.87 -24.02
CA GLY A 156 -15.82 -31.09 -25.20
C GLY A 156 -15.37 -29.82 -25.96
N GLY A 157 -15.82 -28.63 -25.54
CA GLY A 157 -15.51 -27.38 -26.26
C GLY A 157 -16.15 -27.26 -27.66
N GLN A 158 -17.07 -28.15 -27.99
CA GLN A 158 -17.62 -28.29 -29.34
C GLN A 158 -18.56 -27.13 -29.67
N VAL A 159 -19.38 -26.71 -28.70
CA VAL A 159 -20.33 -25.60 -28.90
C VAL A 159 -19.59 -24.27 -28.96
N SER A 160 -18.65 -24.04 -28.02
CA SER A 160 -17.84 -22.83 -28.03
C SER A 160 -17.03 -22.69 -29.32
N SER A 161 -16.40 -23.76 -29.82
CA SER A 161 -15.65 -23.75 -31.08
C SER A 161 -16.54 -23.52 -32.32
N HIS A 162 -17.73 -24.09 -32.34
CA HIS A 162 -18.61 -24.05 -33.52
C HIS A 162 -19.41 -22.75 -33.62
N PHE A 163 -19.99 -22.25 -32.52
CA PHE A 163 -20.93 -21.12 -32.54
C PHE A 163 -20.35 -19.80 -31.98
N PHE A 164 -19.27 -19.82 -31.19
CA PHE A 164 -18.80 -18.64 -30.44
C PHE A 164 -17.36 -18.21 -30.75
N ALA A 165 -16.45 -19.16 -30.96
CA ALA A 165 -15.04 -18.92 -31.22
C ALA A 165 -14.82 -18.18 -32.56
N ASN A 166 -13.66 -17.54 -32.71
CA ASN A 166 -13.28 -16.82 -33.94
C ASN A 166 -14.36 -15.83 -34.41
N GLN A 167 -14.98 -15.13 -33.47
CA GLN A 167 -16.05 -14.16 -33.72
C GLN A 167 -17.32 -14.72 -34.40
N LYS A 168 -17.49 -16.04 -34.48
CA LYS A 168 -18.64 -16.69 -35.15
C LYS A 168 -20.00 -16.28 -34.55
N LEU A 169 -20.05 -15.96 -33.26
CA LEU A 169 -21.26 -15.41 -32.64
C LEU A 169 -21.70 -14.12 -33.33
N TYR A 170 -20.74 -13.24 -33.65
CA TYR A 170 -20.99 -11.92 -34.22
C TYR A 170 -21.19 -11.95 -35.73
N GLN A 171 -20.94 -13.09 -36.39
CA GLN A 171 -21.22 -13.30 -37.81
C GLN A 171 -22.70 -13.62 -38.09
N ARG A 172 -23.48 -13.85 -37.02
CA ARG A 172 -24.93 -14.04 -37.12
C ARG A 172 -25.61 -12.69 -37.24
N THR A 173 -26.75 -12.67 -37.93
CA THR A 173 -27.60 -11.48 -37.99
C THR A 173 -28.25 -11.24 -36.63
N TRP A 174 -27.95 -10.11 -36.01
CA TRP A 174 -28.55 -9.67 -34.75
C TRP A 174 -29.28 -8.35 -34.93
N ASP A 175 -30.46 -8.25 -34.32
CA ASP A 175 -31.14 -6.98 -34.08
C ASP A 175 -30.65 -6.46 -32.73
N LEU A 176 -29.88 -5.37 -32.75
CA LEU A 176 -29.21 -4.84 -31.57
C LEU A 176 -30.08 -3.76 -30.93
N TYR A 177 -30.29 -3.88 -29.63
CA TYR A 177 -30.95 -2.88 -28.81
C TYR A 177 -29.96 -2.35 -27.77
N TYR A 178 -30.17 -1.12 -27.30
CA TYR A 178 -29.39 -0.57 -26.21
C TYR A 178 -30.27 -0.04 -25.09
N LEU A 179 -29.67 0.04 -23.91
CA LEU A 179 -30.23 0.67 -22.73
C LEU A 179 -29.12 1.37 -21.95
N HIS A 180 -29.34 2.61 -21.53
CA HIS A 180 -28.39 3.27 -20.64
C HIS A 180 -28.53 2.72 -19.22
N PRO A 181 -27.44 2.66 -18.45
CA PRO A 181 -27.53 2.24 -17.06
C PRO A 181 -28.38 3.24 -16.23
N PRO A 182 -29.13 2.78 -15.22
CA PRO A 182 -30.03 3.61 -14.41
C PRO A 182 -29.35 4.80 -13.71
N ARG A 183 -28.04 4.71 -13.43
CA ARG A 183 -27.21 5.78 -12.86
C ARG A 183 -26.12 6.16 -13.86
N ALA A 184 -26.52 6.65 -15.03
CA ALA A 184 -25.58 7.00 -16.08
C ALA A 184 -24.77 8.25 -15.69
N SER A 185 -23.53 8.03 -15.25
CA SER A 185 -22.49 9.08 -15.28
C SER A 185 -21.95 9.20 -16.71
N ALA A 186 -21.35 10.35 -17.06
CA ALA A 186 -20.73 10.60 -18.37
C ALA A 186 -19.72 9.51 -18.82
N SER A 187 -19.22 8.68 -17.89
CA SER A 187 -18.30 7.56 -18.14
C SER A 187 -18.95 6.16 -18.18
N SER A 188 -20.28 6.04 -18.16
CA SER A 188 -20.98 4.75 -18.04
C SER A 188 -21.34 4.17 -19.42
N GLN A 189 -20.75 3.01 -19.75
CA GLN A 189 -20.98 2.33 -21.04
C GLN A 189 -22.42 1.80 -21.18
N PRO A 190 -23.10 1.99 -22.34
CA PRO A 190 -24.41 1.42 -22.62
C PRO A 190 -24.46 -0.12 -22.54
N ILE A 191 -25.64 -0.67 -22.24
CA ILE A 191 -25.87 -2.11 -22.21
C ILE A 191 -26.49 -2.53 -23.55
N LEU A 192 -25.75 -3.34 -24.30
CA LEU A 192 -26.25 -3.96 -25.53
C LEU A 192 -27.11 -5.20 -25.22
N LEU A 193 -28.28 -5.26 -25.86
CA LEU A 193 -29.34 -6.23 -25.66
C LEU A 193 -29.71 -6.89 -26.98
N LEU A 194 -29.99 -8.19 -26.94
CA LEU A 194 -30.49 -8.99 -28.05
C LEU A 194 -31.92 -9.47 -27.75
N PRO A 195 -32.85 -9.48 -28.71
CA PRO A 195 -34.17 -10.07 -28.53
C PRO A 195 -34.08 -11.54 -28.10
N TYR A 196 -34.91 -11.94 -27.13
CA TYR A 196 -34.97 -13.31 -26.63
C TYR A 196 -35.16 -14.33 -27.76
N ASP A 197 -36.05 -14.04 -28.72
CA ASP A 197 -36.36 -14.94 -29.83
C ASP A 197 -35.12 -15.24 -30.70
N GLN A 198 -34.28 -14.24 -30.97
CA GLN A 198 -33.04 -14.44 -31.73
C GLN A 198 -32.04 -15.28 -30.94
N VAL A 199 -31.96 -15.11 -29.62
CA VAL A 199 -31.10 -15.93 -28.77
C VAL A 199 -31.65 -17.36 -28.66
N LYS A 200 -32.97 -17.52 -28.58
CA LYS A 200 -33.62 -18.82 -28.60
C LYS A 200 -33.30 -19.59 -29.90
N VAL A 201 -33.33 -18.93 -31.06
CA VAL A 201 -32.91 -19.54 -32.33
C VAL A 201 -31.46 -20.02 -32.27
N LEU A 202 -30.54 -19.24 -31.68
CA LEU A 202 -29.16 -19.70 -31.48
C LEU A 202 -29.09 -20.95 -30.58
N ILE A 203 -29.88 -21.02 -29.50
CA ILE A 203 -29.91 -22.19 -28.62
C ILE A 203 -30.54 -23.41 -29.31
N ASP A 204 -31.59 -23.21 -30.10
CA ASP A 204 -32.24 -24.25 -30.89
C ASP A 204 -31.28 -24.80 -31.97
N ASP A 205 -30.45 -23.96 -32.59
CA ASP A 205 -29.40 -24.38 -33.53
C ASP A 205 -28.32 -25.24 -32.82
N ILE A 206 -27.94 -24.88 -31.59
CA ILE A 206 -27.01 -25.65 -30.77
C ILE A 206 -27.60 -27.04 -30.47
N TYR A 207 -28.86 -27.11 -30.06
CA TYR A 207 -29.57 -28.37 -29.86
C TYR A 207 -29.66 -29.18 -31.16
N ALA A 208 -30.02 -28.55 -32.28
CA ALA A 208 -30.14 -29.23 -33.57
C ALA A 208 -28.81 -29.87 -34.00
N THR A 209 -27.69 -29.17 -33.79
CA THR A 209 -26.34 -29.56 -34.22
C THR A 209 -25.71 -30.62 -33.31
N PHE A 210 -25.78 -30.42 -31.98
CA PHE A 210 -25.05 -31.26 -31.02
C PHE A 210 -25.94 -32.18 -30.17
N LYS A 211 -27.27 -32.07 -30.29
CA LYS A 211 -28.25 -32.80 -29.47
C LYS A 211 -28.06 -32.60 -27.96
N ILE A 212 -27.59 -31.42 -27.56
CA ILE A 212 -27.40 -31.03 -26.16
C ILE A 212 -28.65 -30.29 -25.71
N GLU A 213 -29.38 -30.85 -24.74
CA GLU A 213 -30.56 -30.22 -24.15
C GLU A 213 -30.15 -28.99 -23.32
N VAL A 214 -30.35 -27.80 -23.90
CA VAL A 214 -30.11 -26.52 -23.22
C VAL A 214 -31.26 -25.57 -23.54
N SER A 215 -31.68 -24.80 -22.55
CA SER A 215 -32.68 -23.74 -22.69
C SER A 215 -32.05 -22.37 -22.47
N VAL A 216 -32.75 -21.31 -22.92
CA VAL A 216 -32.32 -19.93 -22.63
C VAL A 216 -32.46 -19.69 -21.13
N PRO A 217 -31.40 -19.32 -20.39
CA PRO A 217 -31.46 -19.16 -18.95
C PRO A 217 -32.34 -17.98 -18.54
N SER A 218 -32.97 -18.10 -17.37
CA SER A 218 -33.77 -17.02 -16.78
C SER A 218 -32.89 -15.87 -16.25
N PHE A 219 -33.49 -14.89 -15.57
CA PHE A 219 -32.77 -13.77 -14.96
C PHE A 219 -31.57 -14.26 -14.12
N PRO A 220 -30.35 -13.69 -14.28
CA PRO A 220 -30.00 -12.41 -14.92
C PRO A 220 -29.64 -12.50 -16.41
N PHE A 221 -29.76 -13.67 -17.05
CA PHE A 221 -29.46 -13.84 -18.48
C PHE A 221 -30.57 -13.29 -19.37
N THR A 222 -31.83 -13.58 -19.03
CA THR A 222 -33.02 -13.02 -19.70
C THR A 222 -33.63 -11.93 -18.82
N VAL A 223 -33.92 -10.78 -19.42
CA VAL A 223 -34.48 -9.61 -18.76
C VAL A 223 -35.81 -9.25 -19.43
N SER A 224 -36.89 -9.25 -18.66
CA SER A 224 -38.22 -8.81 -19.10
C SER A 224 -38.41 -7.32 -18.82
N PHE A 225 -38.99 -6.62 -19.79
CA PHE A 225 -39.42 -5.23 -19.69
C PHE A 225 -40.94 -5.17 -19.78
N PHE A 226 -41.52 -4.28 -19.00
CA PHE A 226 -42.97 -4.14 -18.83
C PHE A 226 -43.38 -2.70 -19.10
N ASP A 227 -44.66 -2.47 -19.34
CA ASP A 227 -45.24 -1.12 -19.47
C ASP A 227 -45.42 -0.46 -18.09
N ASP A 228 -44.32 -0.27 -17.37
CA ASP A 228 -44.27 0.22 -15.99
C ASP A 228 -43.71 1.66 -15.88
N GLY A 229 -43.55 2.33 -17.03
CA GLY A 229 -42.99 3.67 -17.14
C GLY A 229 -41.46 3.76 -16.97
N THR A 230 -40.75 2.63 -16.81
CA THR A 230 -39.29 2.60 -16.74
C THR A 230 -38.65 2.63 -18.15
N PRO A 231 -37.35 2.99 -18.27
CA PRO A 231 -36.69 3.06 -19.56
C PRO A 231 -36.72 1.73 -20.32
N GLN A 232 -37.09 1.80 -21.60
CA GLN A 232 -37.24 0.66 -22.49
C GLN A 232 -36.03 0.49 -23.42
N PRO A 233 -35.73 -0.74 -23.88
CA PRO A 233 -34.69 -0.99 -24.88
C PRO A 233 -34.99 -0.23 -26.18
N VAL A 234 -34.00 0.49 -26.69
CA VAL A 234 -34.11 1.25 -27.93
C VAL A 234 -33.41 0.48 -29.04
N PHE A 235 -34.09 0.28 -30.17
CA PHE A 235 -33.50 -0.37 -31.34
C PHE A 235 -32.34 0.47 -31.87
N LEU A 236 -31.17 -0.15 -31.99
CA LEU A 236 -29.93 0.50 -32.43
C LEU A 236 -29.66 0.24 -33.91
N GLY A 237 -29.91 -0.99 -34.37
CA GLY A 237 -29.67 -1.39 -35.75
C GLY A 237 -29.54 -2.90 -35.93
N ARG A 238 -29.44 -3.34 -37.18
CA ARG A 238 -29.17 -4.73 -37.54
C ARG A 238 -27.71 -4.89 -37.93
N THR A 239 -27.07 -5.95 -37.44
CA THR A 239 -25.63 -6.22 -37.63
C THR A 239 -25.41 -7.65 -38.07
N THR A 240 -24.36 -7.89 -38.86
CA THR A 240 -23.90 -9.22 -39.28
C THR A 240 -22.40 -9.43 -39.05
N CYS A 241 -21.71 -8.45 -38.48
CA CYS A 241 -20.29 -8.57 -38.14
C CYS A 241 -19.91 -7.76 -36.89
N ARG A 242 -18.75 -8.07 -36.31
CA ARG A 242 -18.29 -7.44 -35.07
C ARG A 242 -17.97 -5.94 -35.23
N ALA A 243 -17.47 -5.51 -36.39
CA ALA A 243 -17.15 -4.11 -36.66
C ALA A 243 -18.42 -3.24 -36.59
N ASP A 244 -19.50 -3.68 -37.24
CA ASP A 244 -20.80 -2.98 -37.21
C ASP A 244 -21.32 -2.81 -35.77
N ILE A 245 -21.11 -3.79 -34.88
CA ILE A 245 -21.54 -3.69 -33.48
C ILE A 245 -20.80 -2.57 -32.77
N ASN A 246 -19.50 -2.40 -33.02
CA ASN A 246 -18.71 -1.34 -32.41
C ASN A 246 -19.15 0.02 -32.96
N ASP A 247 -19.28 0.15 -34.28
CA ASP A 247 -19.74 1.39 -34.93
C ASP A 247 -21.14 1.80 -34.44
N LEU A 248 -22.05 0.83 -34.31
CA LEU A 248 -23.39 1.05 -33.75
C LEU A 248 -23.31 1.45 -32.28
N GLN A 249 -22.46 0.82 -31.48
CA GLN A 249 -22.28 1.16 -30.06
C GLN A 249 -21.73 2.59 -29.90
N ASP A 250 -20.80 3.01 -30.75
CA ASP A 250 -20.21 4.35 -30.73
C ASP A 250 -21.19 5.42 -31.23
N SER A 251 -22.19 5.03 -32.03
CA SER A 251 -23.26 5.93 -32.48
C SER A 251 -24.37 6.18 -31.44
N ILE A 252 -24.32 5.54 -30.27
CA ILE A 252 -25.33 5.70 -29.22
C ILE A 252 -25.28 7.14 -28.64
N PRO A 253 -26.39 7.89 -28.66
CA PRO A 253 -26.43 9.25 -28.11
C PRO A 253 -26.25 9.24 -26.59
N ALA A 254 -25.81 10.37 -26.02
CA ALA A 254 -25.77 10.54 -24.57
C ALA A 254 -27.19 10.44 -23.95
N PRO A 255 -27.33 9.92 -22.71
CA PRO A 255 -28.62 9.83 -22.05
C PRO A 255 -29.22 11.22 -21.81
N ALA A 256 -30.53 11.35 -22.00
CA ALA A 256 -31.26 12.59 -21.68
C ALA A 256 -31.15 12.93 -20.18
N GLN A 257 -31.22 14.23 -19.86
CA GLN A 257 -31.18 14.69 -18.47
C GLN A 257 -32.37 14.11 -17.68
N GLY A 258 -32.10 13.43 -16.56
CA GLY A 258 -33.11 12.71 -15.76
C GLY A 258 -33.44 11.30 -16.27
N TYR A 259 -32.67 10.74 -17.20
CA TYR A 259 -32.83 9.34 -17.62
C TYR A 259 -32.61 8.38 -16.44
N GLY A 260 -33.53 7.43 -16.26
CA GLY A 260 -33.43 6.45 -15.17
C GLY A 260 -33.84 6.99 -13.81
N GLU A 261 -34.44 8.19 -13.75
CA GLU A 261 -35.02 8.79 -12.55
C GLU A 261 -36.52 9.08 -12.74
N PRO A 262 -37.35 8.82 -11.71
CA PRO A 262 -38.75 9.21 -11.76
C PRO A 262 -38.88 10.74 -11.66
N ARG A 263 -39.93 11.31 -12.25
CA ARG A 263 -40.22 12.74 -12.08
C ARG A 263 -40.45 13.07 -10.59
N PRO A 264 -40.12 14.29 -10.11
CA PRO A 264 -40.27 14.65 -8.69
C PRO A 264 -41.69 14.45 -8.13
N ASP A 265 -42.70 14.62 -8.97
CA ASP A 265 -44.14 14.48 -8.72
C ASP A 265 -44.72 13.10 -9.08
N ALA A 266 -43.87 12.12 -9.42
CA ALA A 266 -44.31 10.79 -9.84
C ALA A 266 -45.07 10.03 -8.72
N PRO A 267 -46.09 9.24 -9.08
CA PRO A 267 -46.76 8.32 -8.15
C PRO A 267 -45.78 7.35 -7.48
N GLU A 268 -46.07 6.96 -6.24
CA GLU A 268 -45.20 6.07 -5.45
C GLU A 268 -44.96 4.72 -6.15
N ALA A 269 -45.97 4.18 -6.84
CA ALA A 269 -45.85 2.98 -7.65
C ALA A 269 -44.77 3.12 -8.75
N LEU A 270 -44.72 4.28 -9.42
CA LEU A 270 -43.71 4.55 -10.46
C LEU A 270 -42.31 4.68 -9.85
N LYS A 271 -42.18 5.34 -8.69
CA LYS A 271 -40.90 5.42 -7.96
C LYS A 271 -40.37 4.04 -7.59
N GLN A 272 -41.25 3.12 -7.17
CA GLN A 272 -40.89 1.73 -6.89
C GLN A 272 -40.48 0.96 -8.16
N SER A 273 -41.15 1.17 -9.30
CA SER A 273 -40.73 0.59 -10.58
C SER A 273 -39.32 1.03 -10.97
N PHE A 274 -38.98 2.31 -10.81
CA PHE A 274 -37.62 2.81 -11.06
C PHE A 274 -36.57 2.23 -10.10
N GLN A 275 -36.89 2.00 -8.82
CA GLN A 275 -35.99 1.32 -7.88
C GLN A 275 -35.77 -0.15 -8.24
N ARG A 276 -36.83 -0.86 -8.65
CA ARG A 276 -36.78 -2.24 -9.13
C ARG A 276 -35.95 -2.35 -10.40
N PHE A 277 -36.14 -1.42 -11.33
CA PHE A 277 -35.34 -1.27 -12.55
C PHE A 277 -33.84 -1.06 -12.23
N GLY A 278 -33.52 -0.15 -11.31
CA GLY A 278 -32.16 0.07 -10.80
C GLY A 278 -31.51 -1.23 -10.31
N THR A 279 -32.19 -1.91 -9.39
CA THR A 279 -31.71 -3.15 -8.77
C THR A 279 -31.56 -4.30 -9.80
N LYS A 280 -32.48 -4.38 -10.77
CA LYS A 280 -32.45 -5.36 -11.86
C LYS A 280 -31.18 -5.22 -12.70
N PHE A 281 -30.79 -3.99 -13.05
CA PHE A 281 -29.59 -3.74 -13.85
C PHE A 281 -28.27 -3.80 -13.07
N ASP A 282 -28.26 -3.49 -11.78
CA ASP A 282 -27.10 -3.74 -10.91
C ASP A 282 -26.73 -5.23 -10.89
N LYS A 283 -27.75 -6.12 -10.80
CA LYS A 283 -27.56 -7.57 -10.85
C LYS A 283 -27.09 -8.08 -12.22
N VAL A 284 -27.58 -7.49 -13.32
CA VAL A 284 -27.10 -7.79 -14.68
C VAL A 284 -25.63 -7.38 -14.83
N GLN A 285 -25.25 -6.17 -14.38
CA GLN A 285 -23.87 -5.70 -14.44
C GLN A 285 -22.91 -6.53 -13.57
N ALA A 286 -23.33 -6.91 -12.36
CA ALA A 286 -22.55 -7.83 -11.51
C ALA A 286 -22.30 -9.18 -12.22
N SER A 287 -23.27 -9.64 -13.01
CA SER A 287 -23.18 -10.89 -13.77
C SER A 287 -22.31 -10.81 -15.02
N ARG A 288 -22.07 -9.60 -15.57
CA ARG A 288 -21.13 -9.33 -16.68
C ARG A 288 -19.67 -9.48 -16.25
N ARG A 289 -19.34 -9.14 -15.00
CA ARG A 289 -17.96 -9.21 -14.49
C ARG A 289 -17.53 -10.68 -14.30
N SER A 290 -16.34 -11.04 -14.78
CA SER A 290 -15.78 -12.37 -14.48
C SER A 290 -15.53 -12.49 -12.97
N LYS A 291 -15.55 -13.71 -12.42
CA LYS A 291 -15.22 -13.97 -10.99
C LYS A 291 -13.86 -13.38 -10.57
N LYS A 292 -12.94 -13.07 -11.50
CA LYS A 292 -11.69 -12.34 -11.23
C LYS A 292 -11.89 -10.84 -10.99
N GLY A 293 -12.77 -10.16 -11.72
CA GLY A 293 -12.97 -8.70 -11.59
C GLY A 293 -13.74 -8.28 -10.33
N ALA A 294 -14.74 -9.07 -9.92
CA ALA A 294 -15.49 -8.80 -8.69
C ALA A 294 -14.65 -9.05 -7.43
N ASN A 295 -13.81 -10.09 -7.43
CA ASN A 295 -12.83 -10.33 -6.36
C ASN A 295 -11.64 -9.38 -6.42
N LYS A 296 -11.28 -8.78 -7.56
CA LYS A 296 -10.20 -7.78 -7.61
C LYS A 296 -10.67 -6.43 -7.05
N LYS A 297 -11.94 -6.03 -7.24
CA LYS A 297 -12.46 -4.79 -6.63
C LYS A 297 -12.90 -4.97 -5.17
N LYS A 298 -13.64 -6.05 -4.84
CA LYS A 298 -13.91 -6.39 -3.42
C LYS A 298 -12.64 -6.79 -2.68
N GLY A 299 -11.71 -7.46 -3.36
CA GLY A 299 -10.38 -7.77 -2.83
C GLY A 299 -9.55 -6.52 -2.70
N ALA A 300 -9.53 -5.58 -3.65
CA ALA A 300 -8.80 -4.32 -3.50
C ALA A 300 -9.41 -3.41 -2.41
N ASP A 301 -10.73 -3.36 -2.27
CA ASP A 301 -11.38 -2.59 -1.20
C ASP A 301 -11.21 -3.27 0.17
N HIS A 302 -11.33 -4.60 0.24
CA HIS A 302 -11.05 -5.39 1.44
C HIS A 302 -9.55 -5.34 1.79
N ASP A 303 -8.65 -5.43 0.82
CA ASP A 303 -7.20 -5.32 0.99
C ASP A 303 -6.81 -3.88 1.33
N ARG A 304 -7.45 -2.85 0.78
CA ARG A 304 -7.29 -1.44 1.22
C ARG A 304 -7.76 -1.26 2.66
N PHE A 305 -8.90 -1.85 3.04
CA PHE A 305 -9.42 -1.83 4.40
C PHE A 305 -8.52 -2.60 5.37
N LEU A 306 -8.05 -3.80 5.00
CA LEU A 306 -7.13 -4.62 5.78
C LEU A 306 -5.76 -3.94 5.92
N ARG A 307 -5.23 -3.33 4.86
CA ARG A 307 -3.99 -2.52 4.90
C ARG A 307 -4.17 -1.30 5.78
N ALA A 308 -5.31 -0.61 5.70
CA ALA A 308 -5.60 0.52 6.59
C ALA A 308 -5.71 0.07 8.05
N GLN A 309 -6.34 -1.09 8.31
CA GLN A 309 -6.41 -1.69 9.64
C GLN A 309 -5.02 -2.11 10.16
N ASP A 310 -4.16 -2.65 9.29
CA ASP A 310 -2.80 -3.08 9.63
C ASP A 310 -1.89 -1.88 9.94
N VAL A 311 -1.97 -0.81 9.13
CA VAL A 311 -1.24 0.44 9.39
C VAL A 311 -1.71 1.08 10.69
N ASN A 312 -3.02 1.12 10.97
CA ASN A 312 -3.52 1.62 12.26
C ASN A 312 -3.00 0.79 13.43
N LYS A 313 -3.00 -0.54 13.33
CA LYS A 313 -2.41 -1.42 14.35
C LYS A 313 -0.92 -1.11 14.55
N GLN A 314 -0.18 -0.90 13.46
CA GLN A 314 1.24 -0.57 13.50
C GLN A 314 1.50 0.81 14.11
N LEU A 315 0.70 1.83 13.80
CA LEU A 315 0.76 3.16 14.43
C LEU A 315 0.52 3.07 15.94
N ARG A 316 -0.51 2.31 16.37
CA ARG A 316 -0.76 2.09 17.81
C ARG A 316 0.39 1.33 18.48
N ARG A 317 1.05 0.38 17.80
CA ARG A 317 2.27 -0.26 18.30
C ARG A 317 3.45 0.71 18.38
N ALA A 318 3.67 1.54 17.35
CA ALA A 318 4.70 2.58 17.35
C ALA A 318 4.53 3.54 18.54
N GLN A 319 3.31 4.01 18.81
CA GLN A 319 3.02 4.80 20.01
C GLN A 319 3.44 4.08 21.30
N ARG A 320 3.20 2.76 21.41
CA ARG A 320 3.61 1.96 22.59
C ARG A 320 5.12 1.78 22.69
N TYR A 321 5.82 1.59 21.57
CA TYR A 321 7.29 1.54 21.56
C TYR A 321 7.90 2.83 22.12
N PHE A 322 7.23 3.97 21.93
CA PHE A 322 7.61 5.27 22.48
C PHE A 322 6.96 5.61 23.84
N GLY A 323 6.22 4.70 24.47
CA GLY A 323 5.53 4.97 25.75
C GLY A 323 4.39 6.00 25.65
N LEU A 324 3.95 6.36 24.44
CA LEU A 324 2.86 7.30 24.18
C LEU A 324 1.48 6.65 24.33
N ARG A 325 1.40 5.33 24.47
CA ARG A 325 0.14 4.59 24.64
C ARG A 325 0.33 3.44 25.62
N PRO A 326 -0.66 3.12 26.47
CA PRO A 326 -0.57 1.94 27.32
C PRO A 326 -0.62 0.64 26.50
N GLU A 327 -0.13 -0.42 27.11
CA GLU A 327 -0.39 -1.79 26.66
C GLU A 327 -1.90 -2.09 26.78
N PRO A 328 -2.53 -2.76 25.80
CA PRO A 328 -3.96 -2.98 25.85
C PRO A 328 -4.27 -3.95 26.98
N TYR A 329 -5.32 -3.64 27.75
CA TYR A 329 -5.77 -4.53 28.81
C TYR A 329 -6.15 -5.90 28.22
N ARG A 330 -5.54 -6.97 28.74
CA ARG A 330 -5.85 -8.34 28.33
C ARG A 330 -7.12 -8.77 29.05
N LEU A 331 -8.22 -8.88 28.30
CA LEU A 331 -9.49 -9.41 28.80
C LEU A 331 -9.26 -10.75 29.49
N GLN A 332 -9.70 -10.84 30.73
CA GLN A 332 -9.71 -12.09 31.47
C GLN A 332 -10.98 -12.87 31.15
N HIS A 333 -10.91 -14.19 31.21
CA HIS A 333 -12.10 -15.04 31.09
C HIS A 333 -12.80 -15.17 32.45
N PRO A 334 -14.14 -15.26 32.46
CA PRO A 334 -14.86 -15.52 33.71
C PRO A 334 -14.41 -16.85 34.33
N PRO A 335 -14.22 -16.92 35.65
CA PRO A 335 -13.89 -18.16 36.35
C PRO A 335 -14.91 -19.27 36.09
N ALA A 336 -14.44 -20.52 35.97
CA ALA A 336 -15.32 -21.66 35.78
C ALA A 336 -16.25 -21.86 37.00
N GLY A 337 -17.57 -21.85 36.78
CA GLY A 337 -18.58 -22.08 37.83
C GLY A 337 -19.42 -20.85 38.22
N MET A 338 -19.15 -19.68 37.63
CA MET A 338 -19.89 -18.43 37.83
C MET A 338 -21.27 -18.47 37.13
N SER A 339 -22.31 -17.86 37.71
CA SER A 339 -23.66 -17.82 37.09
C SER A 339 -23.67 -16.99 35.80
N TRP A 340 -24.70 -17.13 34.95
CA TRP A 340 -24.82 -16.33 33.72
C TRP A 340 -24.89 -14.83 34.01
N GLU A 341 -25.61 -14.44 35.06
CA GLU A 341 -25.72 -13.05 35.51
C GLU A 341 -24.38 -12.51 35.99
N GLU A 342 -23.66 -13.26 36.82
CA GLU A 342 -22.32 -12.90 37.29
C GLU A 342 -21.29 -12.85 36.15
N GLN A 343 -21.38 -13.76 35.17
CA GLN A 343 -20.55 -13.75 33.96
C GLN A 343 -20.79 -12.49 33.13
N SER A 344 -22.05 -12.08 32.96
CA SER A 344 -22.37 -10.85 32.21
C SER A 344 -21.85 -9.58 32.89
N VAL A 345 -21.93 -9.50 34.23
CA VAL A 345 -21.32 -8.40 35.00
C VAL A 345 -19.79 -8.44 34.87
N PHE A 346 -19.18 -9.63 34.98
CA PHE A 346 -17.73 -9.78 34.82
C PHE A 346 -17.27 -9.34 33.43
N ILE A 347 -17.97 -9.76 32.37
CA ILE A 347 -17.65 -9.36 31.00
C ILE A 347 -17.79 -7.83 30.85
N GLN A 348 -18.85 -7.22 31.36
CA GLN A 348 -19.02 -5.76 31.34
C GLN A 348 -17.89 -5.04 32.09
N GLU A 349 -17.44 -5.55 33.24
CA GLU A 349 -16.30 -4.97 33.96
C GLU A 349 -14.99 -5.13 33.19
N GLN A 350 -14.76 -6.27 32.55
CA GLN A 350 -13.58 -6.49 31.71
C GLN A 350 -13.61 -5.57 30.48
N GLU A 351 -14.77 -5.39 29.84
CA GLU A 351 -14.97 -4.47 28.73
C GLU A 351 -14.78 -3.01 29.16
N LYS A 352 -15.26 -2.62 30.34
CA LYS A 352 -15.03 -1.29 30.91
C LYS A 352 -13.55 -1.04 31.24
N LYS A 353 -12.82 -2.07 31.69
CA LYS A 353 -11.36 -2.02 31.87
C LYS A 353 -10.59 -1.99 30.55
N ALA A 354 -11.14 -2.61 29.50
CA ALA A 354 -10.59 -2.60 28.15
C ALA A 354 -10.92 -1.32 27.36
N ALA A 355 -11.99 -0.61 27.73
CA ALA A 355 -12.33 0.72 27.25
C ALA A 355 -11.27 1.71 27.75
N MET A 356 -10.21 1.88 26.96
CA MET A 356 -9.10 2.78 27.28
C MET A 356 -9.51 4.22 26.99
N THR A 357 -9.66 5.03 28.04
CA THR A 357 -9.62 6.50 27.92
C THR A 357 -8.15 6.92 27.95
N LEU A 358 -7.69 7.62 26.91
CA LEU A 358 -6.32 8.09 26.86
C LEU A 358 -6.24 9.52 27.39
N GLU A 359 -5.48 9.73 28.47
CA GLU A 359 -5.18 11.08 28.96
C GLU A 359 -4.45 11.90 27.88
N PRO A 360 -4.87 13.14 27.58
CA PRO A 360 -4.27 13.95 26.52
C PRO A 360 -2.73 14.04 26.62
N LEU A 361 -2.06 13.88 25.48
CA LEU A 361 -0.60 13.89 25.42
C LEU A 361 -0.06 15.28 25.81
N ASN A 362 0.83 15.32 26.80
CA ASN A 362 1.54 16.53 27.21
C ASN A 362 3.01 16.43 26.83
N LEU A 363 3.45 17.30 25.89
CA LEU A 363 4.83 17.31 25.39
C LEU A 363 5.88 17.79 26.40
N GLY A 364 5.46 18.56 27.40
CA GLY A 364 6.32 19.08 28.48
C GLY A 364 6.47 18.12 29.65
N LYS A 365 6.10 16.84 29.48
CA LYS A 365 6.28 15.79 30.48
C LYS A 365 6.86 14.55 29.82
N ALA A 366 7.54 13.72 30.62
CA ALA A 366 7.92 12.39 30.18
C ALA A 366 6.65 11.56 29.88
N PRO A 367 6.71 10.60 28.92
CA PRO A 367 5.58 9.75 28.63
C PRO A 367 5.10 9.02 29.89
N PRO A 368 3.79 8.92 30.10
CA PRO A 368 3.24 8.31 31.31
C PRO A 368 3.32 6.78 31.29
N HIS A 369 3.68 6.15 30.16
CA HIS A 369 3.67 4.69 30.01
C HIS A 369 5.05 4.12 29.73
N GLY A 370 5.23 2.85 30.08
CA GLY A 370 6.44 2.11 29.75
C GLY A 370 6.61 1.91 28.25
N PHE A 371 7.86 1.93 27.80
CA PHE A 371 8.25 1.66 26.41
C PHE A 371 8.09 0.16 26.13
N LEU A 372 7.18 -0.21 25.22
CA LEU A 372 6.88 -1.61 24.90
C LEU A 372 8.13 -2.37 24.43
N GLY A 373 8.54 -3.40 25.16
CA GLY A 373 9.70 -4.23 24.80
C GLY A 373 11.05 -3.52 24.80
N GLN A 374 11.07 -2.20 25.08
CA GLN A 374 12.27 -1.35 25.10
C GLN A 374 13.24 -1.65 23.95
N PRO A 375 12.85 -1.49 22.67
CA PRO A 375 13.70 -1.85 21.55
C PRO A 375 14.75 -0.78 21.25
N VAL A 376 15.76 -1.15 20.47
CA VAL A 376 16.61 -0.20 19.75
C VAL A 376 16.03 0.00 18.35
N ILE A 377 15.78 1.24 17.96
CA ILE A 377 15.29 1.57 16.63
C ILE A 377 16.48 1.89 15.74
N VAL A 378 16.61 1.19 14.62
CA VAL A 378 17.68 1.38 13.64
C VAL A 378 17.04 1.79 12.32
N ALA A 379 17.28 3.01 11.86
CA ALA A 379 16.91 3.46 10.52
C ALA A 379 18.07 3.31 9.56
N ILE A 380 17.76 2.89 8.33
CA ILE A 380 18.72 2.78 7.24
C ILE A 380 18.17 3.49 6.00
N ASP A 381 19.08 4.11 5.28
CA ASP A 381 18.88 4.63 3.93
C ASP A 381 20.12 4.29 3.09
N VAL A 382 19.92 3.91 1.82
CA VAL A 382 21.01 3.52 0.91
C VAL A 382 20.93 4.30 -0.40
N GLU A 383 22.01 5.00 -0.71
CA GLU A 383 22.13 5.73 -1.97
C GLU A 383 22.88 4.92 -3.03
N SER A 384 22.41 5.02 -4.27
CA SER A 384 22.99 4.35 -5.43
C SER A 384 23.17 5.33 -6.57
N TYR A 385 24.09 5.00 -7.48
CA TYR A 385 24.34 5.85 -8.64
C TYR A 385 23.14 5.83 -9.59
N GLU A 386 22.60 7.01 -9.90
CA GLU A 386 21.35 7.19 -10.65
C GLU A 386 21.40 6.67 -12.10
N ARG A 387 22.61 6.49 -12.66
CA ARG A 387 22.81 5.94 -14.01
C ARG A 387 23.23 4.47 -14.02
N ALA A 388 23.54 3.90 -12.86
CA ALA A 388 23.86 2.49 -12.68
C ALA A 388 23.50 2.08 -11.24
N HIS A 389 22.23 1.71 -11.02
CA HIS A 389 21.68 1.41 -9.70
C HIS A 389 22.32 0.19 -9.01
N ASP A 390 23.14 -0.59 -9.69
CA ASP A 390 23.96 -1.63 -9.07
C ASP A 390 25.16 -1.08 -8.29
N ILE A 391 25.55 0.18 -8.54
CA ILE A 391 26.64 0.87 -7.86
C ILE A 391 26.08 1.62 -6.65
N VAL A 392 26.09 0.96 -5.49
CA VAL A 392 25.82 1.62 -4.20
C VAL A 392 26.95 2.57 -3.86
N THR A 393 26.66 3.80 -3.46
CA THR A 393 27.68 4.81 -3.17
C THR A 393 27.81 5.04 -1.67
N GLU A 394 26.68 5.08 -0.96
CA GLU A 394 26.61 5.52 0.43
C GLU A 394 25.57 4.72 1.21
N VAL A 395 25.80 4.58 2.52
CA VAL A 395 24.87 3.94 3.44
C VAL A 395 24.77 4.79 4.70
N GLY A 396 23.55 5.20 5.04
CA GLY A 396 23.24 5.89 6.28
C GLY A 396 22.67 4.93 7.30
N VAL A 397 23.13 5.03 8.55
CA VAL A 397 22.55 4.28 9.66
C VAL A 397 22.32 5.23 10.83
N SER A 398 21.08 5.36 11.26
CA SER A 398 20.72 6.12 12.46
C SER A 398 20.10 5.21 13.51
N THR A 399 20.48 5.39 14.77
CA THR A 399 20.06 4.51 15.87
C THR A 399 19.47 5.34 17.01
N LEU A 400 18.44 4.80 17.66
CA LEU A 400 17.82 5.36 18.84
C LEU A 400 17.53 4.25 19.84
N ASP A 401 18.21 4.26 20.98
CA ASP A 401 17.85 3.37 22.09
C ASP A 401 16.70 3.98 22.88
N THR A 402 15.56 3.29 22.96
CA THR A 402 14.40 3.76 23.72
C THR A 402 14.70 3.95 25.21
N LEU A 403 15.72 3.29 25.76
CA LEU A 403 16.17 3.53 27.14
C LEU A 403 16.87 4.88 27.33
N ASP A 404 17.35 5.52 26.26
CA ASP A 404 17.84 6.90 26.34
C ASP A 404 16.72 7.91 26.51
N LEU A 405 15.46 7.52 26.25
CA LEU A 405 14.27 8.36 26.35
C LEU A 405 13.55 8.26 27.70
N VAL A 406 13.85 7.24 28.50
CA VAL A 406 13.19 7.00 29.79
C VAL A 406 13.40 8.20 30.72
N GLY A 407 12.29 8.75 31.22
CA GLY A 407 12.30 9.91 32.11
C GLY A 407 12.57 11.25 31.43
N ARG A 408 12.72 11.29 30.09
CA ARG A 408 12.88 12.54 29.34
C ARG A 408 11.54 13.05 28.83
N GLU A 409 11.37 14.36 28.89
CA GLU A 409 10.28 15.07 28.21
C GLU A 409 10.45 14.98 26.69
N LEU A 410 9.35 15.12 25.94
CA LEU A 410 9.38 15.06 24.47
C LEU A 410 9.95 16.36 23.89
N GLY A 411 9.61 17.50 24.48
CA GLY A 411 9.88 18.82 23.90
C GLY A 411 8.97 19.12 22.70
N LYS A 412 9.18 20.27 22.05
CA LYS A 412 8.36 20.66 20.89
C LYS A 412 8.55 19.64 19.77
N ASN A 413 7.45 19.02 19.33
CA ASN A 413 7.43 18.00 18.27
C ASN A 413 8.45 16.85 18.48
N GLY A 414 8.83 16.52 19.72
CA GLY A 414 9.77 15.43 20.01
C GLY A 414 11.26 15.81 19.91
N GLU A 415 11.61 17.09 19.84
CA GLU A 415 12.98 17.56 19.63
C GLU A 415 14.01 17.01 20.64
N LEU A 416 13.64 16.84 21.91
CA LEU A 416 14.55 16.37 22.96
C LEU A 416 14.88 14.88 22.79
N TRP A 417 13.96 14.12 22.21
CA TRP A 417 14.18 12.72 21.85
C TRP A 417 15.03 12.58 20.61
N MET A 418 14.77 13.43 19.61
CA MET A 418 15.55 13.47 18.37
C MET A 418 17.04 13.73 18.65
N GLN A 419 17.37 14.53 19.66
CA GLN A 419 18.75 14.75 20.12
C GLN A 419 19.47 13.48 20.61
N GLN A 420 18.73 12.43 20.97
CA GLN A 420 19.33 11.14 21.39
C GLN A 420 19.63 10.21 20.20
N ILE A 421 19.24 10.58 18.98
CA ILE A 421 19.55 9.80 17.79
C ILE A 421 21.06 9.89 17.49
N ARG A 422 21.67 8.75 17.22
CA ARG A 422 23.07 8.61 16.82
C ARG A 422 23.14 8.21 15.35
N SER A 423 23.83 9.01 14.55
CA SER A 423 23.86 8.85 13.09
C SER A 423 25.28 8.56 12.63
N ARG A 424 25.41 7.61 11.70
CA ARG A 424 26.64 7.29 10.99
C ARG A 424 26.37 7.34 9.49
N HIS A 425 27.37 7.79 8.76
CA HIS A 425 27.31 7.91 7.31
C HIS A 425 28.52 7.22 6.70
N PHE A 426 28.30 6.17 5.92
CA PHE A 426 29.36 5.39 5.29
C PHE A 426 29.43 5.70 3.81
N ARG A 427 30.62 6.08 3.33
CA ARG A 427 30.89 6.23 1.89
C ARG A 427 31.83 5.12 1.43
N ILE A 428 31.55 4.54 0.27
CA ILE A 428 32.33 3.42 -0.27
C ILE A 428 33.55 3.95 -1.03
N LYS A 429 34.74 3.54 -0.61
CA LYS A 429 36.00 3.91 -1.27
C LYS A 429 36.06 3.43 -2.71
N GLY A 430 36.67 4.24 -3.58
CA GLY A 430 36.76 4.00 -5.02
C GLY A 430 35.46 4.28 -5.78
N ARG A 431 34.41 4.76 -5.09
CA ARG A 431 33.13 5.16 -5.68
C ARG A 431 32.86 6.66 -5.56
N GLU A 432 33.86 7.45 -5.20
CA GLU A 432 33.76 8.91 -4.98
C GLU A 432 33.30 9.67 -6.22
N ILE A 433 33.65 9.16 -7.40
CA ILE A 433 33.34 9.77 -8.69
C ILE A 433 31.86 9.65 -9.07
N TYR A 434 31.11 8.73 -8.43
CA TYR A 434 29.71 8.48 -8.73
C TYR A 434 28.84 9.43 -7.89
N VAL A 435 28.62 10.63 -8.42
CA VAL A 435 27.77 11.65 -7.79
C VAL A 435 26.51 11.82 -8.63
N ASN A 436 25.35 11.73 -7.99
CA ASN A 436 24.06 11.95 -8.62
C ASN A 436 23.84 13.45 -8.87
N ARG A 437 23.51 13.83 -10.11
CA ARG A 437 23.41 15.23 -10.56
C ARG A 437 22.21 15.51 -11.45
N ASP A 438 21.57 14.48 -12.00
CA ASP A 438 20.57 14.64 -13.05
C ASP A 438 19.14 14.37 -12.57
N PHE A 439 18.93 13.37 -11.72
CA PHE A 439 17.60 12.91 -11.30
C PHE A 439 17.41 12.99 -9.77
N CYS A 440 18.42 12.58 -9.00
CA CYS A 440 18.42 12.62 -7.54
C CYS A 440 19.64 13.42 -7.07
N ILE A 441 19.59 14.75 -7.25
CA ILE A 441 20.72 15.63 -6.92
C ILE A 441 21.03 15.52 -5.43
N GLY A 442 22.21 14.98 -5.10
CA GLY A 442 22.66 14.78 -3.72
C GLY A 442 24.09 15.24 -3.51
N ASP A 443 24.42 15.51 -2.25
CA ASP A 443 25.77 15.84 -1.81
C ASP A 443 26.20 14.87 -0.69
N GLY A 444 27.01 13.89 -1.08
CA GLY A 444 27.57 12.91 -0.15
C GLY A 444 28.52 13.49 0.89
N ASP A 445 29.05 14.70 0.68
CA ASP A 445 29.93 15.36 1.64
C ASP A 445 29.15 16.21 2.66
N ALA A 446 27.88 16.50 2.39
CA ALA A 446 27.02 17.32 3.25
C ALA A 446 26.33 16.51 4.38
N PHE A 447 27.11 15.74 5.15
CA PHE A 447 26.58 15.00 6.31
C PHE A 447 26.49 15.91 7.55
N ASP A 448 25.27 16.21 8.01
CA ASP A 448 25.00 17.23 9.03
C ASP A 448 25.22 16.73 10.48
N TYR A 449 25.29 15.41 10.68
CA TYR A 449 25.23 14.79 12.02
C TYR A 449 26.52 14.11 12.46
N GLY A 450 27.64 14.42 11.80
CA GLY A 450 28.94 13.87 12.16
C GLY A 450 29.97 14.01 11.06
N GLN A 451 30.78 12.98 10.86
CA GLN A 451 31.77 12.90 9.78
C GLN A 451 31.52 11.63 8.98
N SER A 452 31.60 11.74 7.65
CA SER A 452 31.48 10.60 6.75
C SER A 452 32.65 9.63 6.93
N GLU A 453 32.35 8.35 7.07
CA GLU A 453 33.31 7.28 7.26
C GLU A 453 33.57 6.56 5.93
N TRP A 454 34.83 6.53 5.50
CA TRP A 454 35.24 5.88 4.25
C TRP A 454 35.54 4.40 4.47
N ILE A 455 34.73 3.53 3.89
CA ILE A 455 34.78 2.07 4.11
C ILE A 455 35.11 1.35 2.79
N ASP A 456 35.94 0.30 2.87
CA ASP A 456 36.22 -0.57 1.73
C ASP A 456 34.97 -1.43 1.40
N LEU A 457 34.69 -1.68 0.12
CA LEU A 457 33.48 -2.39 -0.33
C LEU A 457 33.35 -3.81 0.26
N ASP A 458 34.45 -4.49 0.55
CA ASP A 458 34.47 -5.82 1.16
C ASP A 458 34.16 -5.79 2.67
N LYS A 459 34.34 -4.64 3.32
CA LYS A 459 34.13 -4.45 4.76
C LYS A 459 32.78 -3.84 5.12
N ILE A 460 32.13 -3.15 4.19
CA ILE A 460 30.90 -2.39 4.46
C ILE A 460 29.80 -3.26 5.07
N GLY A 461 29.61 -4.49 4.60
CA GLY A 461 28.63 -5.41 5.17
C GLY A 461 28.86 -5.67 6.67
N HIS A 462 30.11 -5.86 7.09
CA HIS A 462 30.46 -6.05 8.50
C HIS A 462 30.25 -4.77 9.33
N VAL A 463 30.57 -3.61 8.78
CA VAL A 463 30.35 -2.32 9.47
C VAL A 463 28.87 -2.05 9.68
N ILE A 464 28.03 -2.36 8.68
CA ILE A 464 26.57 -2.31 8.81
C ILE A 464 26.10 -3.27 9.89
N ASP A 465 26.52 -4.54 9.84
CA ASP A 465 26.14 -5.58 10.82
C ASP A 465 26.45 -5.11 12.25
N SER A 466 27.59 -4.46 12.47
CA SER A 466 28.01 -3.95 13.79
C SER A 466 27.10 -2.87 14.37
N CYS A 467 26.32 -2.17 13.54
CA CYS A 467 25.38 -1.14 14.00
C CYS A 467 24.15 -1.76 14.70
N PHE A 468 23.91 -3.06 14.52
CA PHE A 468 22.83 -3.84 15.15
C PHE A 468 23.26 -4.56 16.43
N GLU A 469 24.44 -4.21 16.95
CA GLU A 469 25.00 -4.78 18.17
C GLU A 469 25.41 -3.68 19.12
N TRP A 470 25.49 -3.99 20.42
CA TRP A 470 25.97 -3.04 21.41
C TRP A 470 27.38 -2.54 21.01
N PRO A 471 27.63 -1.22 21.04
CA PRO A 471 26.84 -0.17 21.71
C PRO A 471 25.86 0.60 20.80
N PHE A 472 25.40 -0.01 19.70
CA PHE A 472 24.40 0.53 18.76
C PHE A 472 24.78 1.93 18.25
N SER A 473 25.92 1.99 17.56
CA SER A 473 26.52 3.21 17.00
C SER A 473 26.88 4.30 18.02
N ALA A 474 26.87 4.00 19.31
CA ALA A 474 27.39 4.94 20.31
C ALA A 474 28.91 5.10 20.21
N PRO A 475 29.43 6.33 20.37
CA PRO A 475 30.86 6.58 20.37
C PRO A 475 31.54 5.83 21.53
N CYS A 476 32.64 5.15 21.21
CA CYS A 476 33.48 4.44 22.16
C CYS A 476 34.80 5.20 22.28
N LYS A 477 35.17 5.70 23.48
CA LYS A 477 36.49 6.29 23.73
C LYS A 477 37.36 5.24 24.38
N ASP A 478 38.53 4.96 23.80
CA ASP A 478 39.55 4.06 24.36
C ASP A 478 39.08 2.63 24.67
N GLY A 479 38.17 2.08 23.86
CA GLY A 479 37.63 0.72 24.05
C GLY A 479 36.64 0.60 25.22
N THR A 480 36.36 1.70 25.91
CA THR A 480 35.25 1.82 26.86
C THR A 480 34.15 2.67 26.23
N ALA A 481 32.92 2.16 26.19
CA ALA A 481 31.79 2.97 25.74
C ALA A 481 31.66 4.16 26.73
N ASP A 482 31.79 5.40 26.23
CA ASP A 482 31.47 6.62 27.00
C ASP A 482 29.95 6.63 27.35
N HIS A 483 29.18 5.79 26.65
CA HIS A 483 27.80 5.45 26.95
C HIS A 483 27.68 4.43 28.10
N VAL A 484 27.06 4.86 29.20
CA VAL A 484 26.59 3.97 30.27
C VAL A 484 25.65 2.93 29.65
N GLN A 485 25.96 1.64 29.82
CA GLN A 485 25.12 0.55 29.33
C GLN A 485 23.76 0.61 30.04
N LYS A 486 22.73 1.06 29.33
CA LYS A 486 21.35 1.02 29.79
C LYS A 486 20.73 -0.28 29.27
N GLY A 487 20.41 -1.18 30.19
CA GLY A 487 19.79 -2.47 29.88
C GLY A 487 20.74 -3.54 29.32
N PRO A 488 20.18 -4.68 28.85
CA PRO A 488 20.96 -5.78 28.28
C PRO A 488 21.69 -5.37 26.99
N ARG A 489 22.83 -6.03 26.68
CA ARG A 489 23.53 -5.83 25.40
C ARG A 489 22.77 -6.44 24.22
N GLU A 490 22.04 -7.50 24.48
CA GLU A 490 21.14 -8.13 23.50
C GLU A 490 19.76 -7.52 23.64
N ARG A 491 19.33 -6.76 22.63
CA ARG A 491 18.06 -6.04 22.63
C ARG A 491 17.23 -6.44 21.44
N THR A 492 15.92 -6.37 21.60
CA THR A 492 14.99 -6.37 20.47
C THR A 492 15.19 -5.09 19.66
N MET A 493 14.94 -5.17 18.36
CA MET A 493 15.19 -4.08 17.44
C MET A 493 13.99 -3.81 16.56
N LEU A 494 13.82 -2.55 16.19
CA LEU A 494 12.89 -2.13 15.15
C LEU A 494 13.73 -1.60 13.98
N LEU A 495 13.48 -2.09 12.79
CA LEU A 495 14.10 -1.56 11.58
C LEU A 495 13.19 -0.47 11.00
N ALA A 496 13.73 0.70 10.69
CA ALA A 496 13.00 1.80 10.10
C ALA A 496 13.60 2.18 8.74
N GLY A 497 12.77 2.70 7.84
CA GLY A 497 13.20 3.20 6.53
C GLY A 497 12.12 4.09 5.91
N HIS A 498 12.46 4.75 4.82
CA HIS A 498 11.51 5.45 3.97
C HIS A 498 11.48 4.78 2.60
N ALA A 499 10.42 4.01 2.31
CA ALA A 499 10.40 3.06 1.20
C ALA A 499 11.43 1.91 1.33
N LEU A 500 11.61 1.44 2.57
CA LEU A 500 12.59 0.44 3.08
C LEU A 500 12.87 -0.80 2.20
N HIS A 501 11.95 -1.21 1.34
CA HIS A 501 12.11 -2.41 0.50
C HIS A 501 13.29 -2.29 -0.48
N GLY A 502 13.53 -1.08 -1.02
CA GLY A 502 14.67 -0.82 -1.90
C GLY A 502 16.00 -0.99 -1.15
N ASP A 503 16.10 -0.38 0.03
CA ASP A 503 17.30 -0.41 0.88
C ASP A 503 17.71 -1.84 1.25
N LEU A 504 16.74 -2.66 1.66
CA LEU A 504 17.00 -4.06 2.02
C LEU A 504 17.60 -4.88 0.86
N THR A 505 17.21 -4.56 -0.37
CA THR A 505 17.79 -5.19 -1.57
C THR A 505 19.25 -4.78 -1.73
N TYR A 506 19.60 -3.53 -1.46
CA TYR A 506 20.99 -3.06 -1.52
C TYR A 506 21.84 -3.62 -0.39
N LEU A 507 21.34 -3.67 0.84
CA LEU A 507 22.06 -4.23 1.98
C LEU A 507 22.42 -5.70 1.78
N SER A 508 21.53 -6.47 1.14
CA SER A 508 21.81 -7.85 0.74
C SER A 508 22.97 -7.93 -0.27
N LYS A 509 23.01 -7.03 -1.27
CA LYS A 509 24.10 -6.92 -2.25
C LYS A 509 25.44 -6.48 -1.64
N LEU A 510 25.39 -5.71 -0.55
CA LEU A 510 26.56 -5.29 0.22
C LEU A 510 27.10 -6.39 1.16
N ASN A 511 26.59 -7.62 1.04
CA ASN A 511 26.98 -8.77 1.86
C ASN A 511 26.82 -8.53 3.37
N SER A 512 25.82 -7.75 3.81
CA SER A 512 25.45 -7.66 5.24
C SER A 512 24.87 -9.00 5.70
N ALA A 513 25.48 -9.64 6.68
CA ALA A 513 25.04 -10.95 7.14
C ALA A 513 23.63 -10.91 7.76
N VAL A 514 23.23 -9.76 8.30
CA VAL A 514 21.87 -9.51 8.81
C VAL A 514 20.83 -9.62 7.69
N PHE A 515 21.17 -9.20 6.47
CA PHE A 515 20.25 -9.04 5.33
C PHE A 515 20.52 -9.98 4.14
N SER A 516 21.57 -10.81 4.19
CA SER A 516 21.95 -11.72 3.10
C SER A 516 21.19 -13.05 3.05
N ALA A 517 20.47 -13.43 4.11
CA ALA A 517 19.67 -14.67 4.08
C ALA A 517 18.40 -14.48 3.22
N PRO A 518 17.99 -15.49 2.41
CA PRO A 518 16.73 -15.46 1.66
C PRO A 518 15.53 -15.48 2.62
N ARG A 519 15.10 -14.28 3.02
CA ARG A 519 14.01 -14.04 3.95
C ARG A 519 12.87 -13.32 3.23
N GLU A 520 11.64 -13.73 3.51
CA GLU A 520 10.46 -13.05 2.97
C GLU A 520 10.14 -11.85 3.85
N LEU A 521 10.14 -10.65 3.25
CA LEU A 521 9.57 -9.47 3.85
C LEU A 521 8.04 -9.61 3.80
N THR A 522 7.45 -9.92 4.94
CA THR A 522 6.01 -9.71 5.14
C THR A 522 5.75 -8.21 5.36
N THR A 523 4.49 -7.78 5.35
CA THR A 523 4.09 -6.36 5.46
C THR A 523 4.76 -5.61 6.62
N THR A 524 5.08 -6.28 7.72
CA THR A 524 5.63 -5.67 8.95
C THR A 524 6.78 -6.43 9.61
N THR A 525 7.16 -7.63 9.13
CA THR A 525 8.21 -8.45 9.76
C THR A 525 9.12 -9.10 8.72
N MET A 526 10.41 -9.22 9.02
CA MET A 526 11.35 -10.06 8.27
C MET A 526 11.25 -11.49 8.82
N GLN A 527 10.65 -12.42 8.07
CA GLN A 527 10.60 -13.83 8.47
C GLN A 527 11.52 -14.67 7.59
N LEU A 528 12.16 -15.68 8.20
CA LEU A 528 12.83 -16.75 7.46
C LEU A 528 11.83 -17.38 6.51
N SER A 529 12.21 -17.55 5.23
CA SER A 529 11.40 -18.30 4.31
C SER A 529 11.23 -19.73 4.83
N SER A 530 10.01 -20.25 4.80
CA SER A 530 9.64 -21.56 5.36
C SER A 530 10.44 -22.76 4.81
N GLN A 531 11.23 -22.54 3.75
CA GLN A 531 11.96 -23.57 3.02
C GLN A 531 13.44 -23.69 3.41
N GLU A 532 14.04 -22.76 4.16
CA GLU A 532 15.46 -22.83 4.53
C GLU A 532 15.70 -22.50 6.01
N GLN A 533 15.70 -23.54 6.86
CA GLN A 533 16.48 -23.49 8.10
C GLN A 533 17.95 -23.34 7.70
N LEU A 534 18.63 -22.32 8.22
CA LEU A 534 20.03 -22.04 7.91
C LEU A 534 20.90 -23.28 8.21
N THR A 535 21.27 -24.06 7.20
CA THR A 535 22.17 -25.23 7.33
C THR A 535 23.65 -24.85 7.21
N THR A 536 23.94 -23.55 7.13
CA THR A 536 25.29 -23.02 6.96
C THR A 536 26.14 -23.18 8.23
N SER A 537 27.39 -23.58 8.06
CA SER A 537 28.41 -23.60 9.11
C SER A 537 29.17 -22.28 9.22
N ASP A 538 28.89 -21.30 8.35
CA ASP A 538 29.54 -19.99 8.38
C ASP A 538 29.16 -19.22 9.67
N PRO A 539 30.12 -18.94 10.57
CA PRO A 539 29.87 -18.19 11.80
C PRO A 539 29.27 -16.81 11.56
N ARG A 540 29.65 -16.15 10.45
CA ARG A 540 29.17 -14.81 10.12
C ARG A 540 27.70 -14.84 9.73
N ALA A 541 27.30 -15.76 8.86
CA ALA A 541 25.90 -15.95 8.51
C ALA A 541 25.02 -16.36 9.72
N LEU A 542 25.55 -17.21 10.62
CA LEU A 542 24.87 -17.56 11.87
C LEU A 542 24.69 -16.35 12.80
N GLN A 543 25.72 -15.51 12.91
CA GLN A 543 25.62 -14.27 13.69
C GLN A 543 24.60 -13.31 13.08
N GLY A 544 24.66 -13.08 11.77
CA GLY A 544 23.69 -12.27 11.04
C GLY A 544 22.25 -12.75 11.24
N ALA A 545 22.02 -14.06 11.19
CA ALA A 545 20.70 -14.65 11.45
C ALA A 545 20.22 -14.39 12.89
N ARG A 546 21.09 -14.54 13.90
CA ARG A 546 20.76 -14.23 15.31
C ARG A 546 20.41 -12.76 15.52
N ILE A 547 21.15 -11.86 14.86
CA ILE A 547 20.86 -10.42 14.90
C ILE A 547 19.50 -10.15 14.26
N CYS A 548 19.26 -10.70 13.06
CA CYS A 548 18.00 -10.56 12.33
C CYS A 548 16.79 -11.08 13.12
N ASP A 549 16.92 -12.21 13.83
CA ASP A 549 15.84 -12.78 14.65
C ASP A 549 15.42 -11.86 15.83
N ARG A 550 16.25 -10.88 16.19
CA ARG A 550 15.92 -9.84 17.18
C ARG A 550 15.22 -8.62 16.57
N ILE A 551 15.17 -8.51 15.23
CA ILE A 551 14.39 -7.47 14.53
C ILE A 551 12.93 -7.90 14.54
N VAL A 552 12.16 -7.35 15.47
CA VAL A 552 10.77 -7.79 15.71
C VAL A 552 9.76 -7.14 14.76
N GLU A 553 10.10 -5.98 14.20
CA GLU A 553 9.20 -5.23 13.32
C GLU A 553 9.97 -4.28 12.39
N CYS A 554 9.43 -4.08 11.18
CA CYS A 554 9.87 -3.10 10.20
C CYS A 554 8.86 -1.95 10.08
N LEU A 555 9.35 -0.71 10.16
CA LEU A 555 8.58 0.53 10.18
C LEU A 555 8.92 1.37 8.95
N ASP A 556 8.06 1.30 7.93
CA ASP A 556 8.19 2.10 6.71
C ASP A 556 7.46 3.43 6.88
N THR A 557 8.22 4.51 7.09
CA THR A 557 7.66 5.84 7.38
C THR A 557 6.79 6.37 6.25
N SER A 558 7.08 6.01 4.99
CA SER A 558 6.27 6.40 3.83
C SER A 558 4.86 5.79 3.90
N LYS A 559 4.77 4.52 4.32
CA LYS A 559 3.50 3.79 4.47
C LYS A 559 2.75 4.22 5.73
N LEU A 560 3.47 4.37 6.84
CA LEU A 560 2.90 4.83 8.11
C LEU A 560 2.29 6.22 7.97
N TYR A 561 3.03 7.16 7.40
CA TYR A 561 2.55 8.53 7.20
C TYR A 561 1.38 8.59 6.22
N ARG A 562 1.47 7.89 5.08
CA ARG A 562 0.36 7.81 4.12
C ARG A 562 -0.91 7.27 4.77
N GLY A 563 -0.79 6.20 5.58
CA GLY A 563 -1.95 5.62 6.27
C GLY A 563 -2.49 6.51 7.39
N LEU A 564 -1.61 7.19 8.14
CA LEU A 564 -1.99 8.17 9.15
C LEU A 564 -2.81 9.32 8.55
N MET A 565 -2.35 9.86 7.41
CA MET A 565 -3.01 10.96 6.71
C MET A 565 -4.14 10.52 5.78
N GLN A 566 -4.34 9.21 5.61
CA GLN A 566 -5.31 8.61 4.68
C GLN A 566 -5.14 9.07 3.22
N GLU A 567 -3.89 9.24 2.80
CA GLU A 567 -3.54 9.72 1.46
C GLU A 567 -3.41 8.56 0.45
N GLU A 568 -3.65 8.84 -0.83
CA GLU A 568 -3.47 7.82 -1.88
C GLU A 568 -1.99 7.67 -2.26
N ASN A 569 -1.28 8.80 -2.35
CA ASN A 569 0.12 8.86 -2.72
C ASN A 569 1.01 8.89 -1.48
N VAL A 570 2.21 8.30 -1.61
CA VAL A 570 3.26 8.47 -0.59
C VAL A 570 3.86 9.87 -0.71
N ARG A 571 4.19 10.47 0.43
CA ARG A 571 4.95 11.73 0.46
C ARG A 571 6.44 11.44 0.55
N SER A 572 7.26 12.34 0.01
CA SER A 572 8.71 12.30 0.21
C SER A 572 9.07 12.56 1.66
N LEU A 573 10.25 12.09 2.09
CA LEU A 573 10.76 12.31 3.43
C LEU A 573 10.84 13.80 3.80
N VAL A 574 11.35 14.64 2.88
CA VAL A 574 11.39 16.10 3.04
C VAL A 574 9.99 16.69 3.28
N SER A 575 8.98 16.21 2.57
CA SER A 575 7.60 16.68 2.74
C SER A 575 7.00 16.26 4.09
N ILE A 576 7.33 15.06 4.59
CA ILE A 576 6.92 14.59 5.92
C ILE A 576 7.60 15.44 7.00
N MET A 577 8.91 15.68 6.88
CA MET A 577 9.68 16.50 7.80
C MET A 577 9.11 17.92 7.92
N ALA A 578 8.79 18.55 6.79
CA ALA A 578 8.17 19.86 6.76
C ALA A 578 6.80 19.89 7.48
N ASP A 579 5.99 18.84 7.34
CA ASP A 579 4.67 18.73 7.98
C ASP A 579 4.73 18.52 9.50
N ILE A 580 5.85 18.01 10.03
CA ILE A 580 6.12 17.93 11.48
C ILE A 580 6.93 19.13 11.99
N ASP A 581 6.96 20.22 11.22
CA ASP A 581 7.67 21.48 11.47
C ASP A 581 9.19 21.32 11.69
N ARG A 582 9.84 20.44 10.91
CA ARG A 582 11.30 20.28 10.93
C ARG A 582 11.91 20.40 9.53
N PRO A 583 13.01 21.15 9.37
CA PRO A 583 13.72 21.20 8.10
C PRO A 583 14.49 19.89 7.86
N ALA A 584 14.45 19.39 6.63
CA ALA A 584 15.34 18.35 6.13
C ALA A 584 16.36 19.00 5.19
N LEU A 585 17.53 19.35 5.74
CA LEU A 585 18.63 19.94 4.99
C LEU A 585 19.45 18.83 4.31
N HIS A 586 20.03 19.14 3.15
CA HIS A 586 20.88 18.23 2.39
C HIS A 586 20.25 16.83 2.20
N PRO A 587 19.05 16.73 1.57
CA PRO A 587 18.47 15.45 1.21
C PRO A 587 19.34 14.75 0.15
N HIS A 588 19.17 13.43 0.00
CA HIS A 588 20.02 12.57 -0.84
C HIS A 588 21.46 12.43 -0.33
N ASN A 589 21.64 12.66 0.97
CA ASN A 589 22.78 12.19 1.75
C ASN A 589 22.25 11.08 2.65
N SER A 590 22.67 9.84 2.41
CA SER A 590 22.08 8.68 3.08
C SER A 590 22.13 8.78 4.61
N GLY A 591 23.18 9.37 5.17
CA GLY A 591 23.32 9.61 6.61
C GLY A 591 22.25 10.57 7.16
N ASN A 592 21.99 11.66 6.45
CA ASN A 592 20.92 12.61 6.79
C ASN A 592 19.55 11.98 6.60
N ASP A 593 19.31 11.23 5.52
CA ASP A 593 18.02 10.62 5.23
C ASP A 593 17.67 9.51 6.23
N ALA A 594 18.64 8.71 6.67
CA ALA A 594 18.46 7.78 7.78
C ALA A 594 18.11 8.52 9.09
N ARG A 595 18.71 9.69 9.33
CA ARG A 595 18.41 10.54 10.50
C ARG A 595 16.99 11.09 10.43
N TYR A 596 16.63 11.72 9.31
CA TYR A 596 15.30 12.26 9.07
C TYR A 596 14.23 11.17 9.10
N THR A 597 14.54 9.93 8.71
CA THR A 597 13.63 8.79 8.85
C THR A 597 13.26 8.52 10.31
N LEU A 598 14.21 8.56 11.26
CA LEU A 598 13.89 8.41 12.69
C LEU A 598 13.15 9.63 13.25
N GLU A 599 13.53 10.84 12.84
CA GLU A 599 12.82 12.05 13.26
C GLU A 599 11.37 12.03 12.75
N ALA A 600 11.15 11.63 11.51
CA ALA A 600 9.83 11.42 10.92
C ALA A 600 9.06 10.34 11.68
N LEU A 601 9.68 9.22 12.06
CA LEU A 601 9.01 8.17 12.83
C LEU A 601 8.54 8.67 14.21
N ILE A 602 9.37 9.44 14.92
CA ILE A 602 8.99 10.09 16.19
C ILE A 602 7.81 11.05 15.94
N GLY A 603 7.93 11.91 14.93
CA GLY A 603 6.88 12.87 14.56
C GLY A 603 5.56 12.20 14.19
N ILE A 604 5.60 11.11 13.42
CA ILE A 604 4.44 10.28 13.06
C ILE A 604 3.78 9.70 14.31
N ALA A 605 4.57 9.16 15.26
CA ALA A 605 4.02 8.59 16.49
C ALA A 605 3.32 9.66 17.36
N ILE A 606 3.93 10.84 17.51
CA ILE A 606 3.37 11.98 18.24
C ILE A 606 2.10 12.51 17.55
N LYS A 607 2.16 12.75 16.23
CA LYS A 607 1.03 13.23 15.44
C LYS A 607 -0.14 12.25 15.47
N SER A 608 0.14 10.96 15.32
CA SER A 608 -0.85 9.89 15.46
C SER A 608 -1.51 9.92 16.84
N ARG A 609 -0.74 10.17 17.90
CA ARG A 609 -1.30 10.27 19.24
C ARG A 609 -2.19 11.51 19.42
N PHE A 610 -1.81 12.66 18.89
CA PHE A 610 -2.68 13.85 18.91
C PHE A 610 -3.97 13.66 18.10
N MET A 611 -3.92 12.90 16.99
CA MET A 611 -5.11 12.58 16.23
C MET A 611 -6.06 11.65 17.00
N ASP A 612 -5.52 10.69 17.77
CA ASP A 612 -6.30 9.87 18.70
C ASP A 612 -6.95 10.76 19.79
N ASP A 613 -6.19 11.67 20.43
CA ASP A 613 -6.71 12.56 21.47
C ASP A 613 -7.86 13.46 20.95
N ARG A 614 -7.73 13.97 19.71
CA ARG A 614 -8.79 14.76 19.07
C ARG A 614 -10.03 13.94 18.76
N ALA A 615 -9.87 12.68 18.35
CA ALA A 615 -10.99 11.78 18.07
C ALA A 615 -11.75 11.43 19.36
N GLU A 616 -11.04 11.19 20.46
CA GLU A 616 -11.64 10.95 21.78
C GLU A 616 -12.38 12.20 22.30
N ALA A 617 -11.78 13.39 22.19
CA ALA A 617 -12.43 14.64 22.56
C ALA A 617 -13.71 14.92 21.74
N ALA A 618 -13.68 14.63 20.44
CA ALA A 618 -14.86 14.72 19.59
C ALA A 618 -15.95 13.75 20.07
N HIS A 619 -15.63 12.47 20.26
CA HIS A 619 -16.60 11.46 20.72
C HIS A 619 -17.29 11.88 22.03
N ASN A 620 -16.52 12.33 23.02
CA ASN A 620 -17.05 12.80 24.30
C ASN A 620 -17.99 14.01 24.13
N SER A 621 -17.64 14.96 23.24
CA SER A 621 -18.49 16.12 22.94
C SER A 621 -19.80 15.73 22.25
N TRP A 622 -19.80 14.73 21.36
CA TRP A 622 -21.02 14.22 20.73
C TRP A 622 -21.92 13.52 21.75
N ASP A 623 -21.35 12.73 22.66
CA ASP A 623 -22.10 12.05 23.73
C ASP A 623 -22.73 13.06 24.70
N GLU A 624 -21.98 14.09 25.14
CA GLU A 624 -22.51 15.17 25.98
C GLU A 624 -23.64 15.95 25.28
N ALA A 625 -23.49 16.25 23.99
CA ALA A 625 -24.54 16.92 23.21
C ALA A 625 -25.79 16.05 23.04
N ALA A 626 -25.62 14.75 22.82
CA ALA A 626 -26.72 13.79 22.71
C ALA A 626 -27.45 13.60 24.05
N HIS A 627 -26.71 13.54 25.17
CA HIS A 627 -27.28 13.44 26.52
C HIS A 627 -28.06 14.71 26.89
N ASN A 628 -27.50 15.90 26.64
CA ASN A 628 -28.19 17.16 26.88
C ASN A 628 -29.47 17.33 26.03
N ASN A 629 -29.47 16.81 24.79
CA ASN A 629 -30.66 16.83 23.93
C ASN A 629 -31.73 15.84 24.40
N TRP A 630 -31.32 14.68 24.92
CA TRP A 630 -32.24 13.72 25.54
C TRP A 630 -32.86 14.27 26.83
N ASP A 631 -32.09 14.92 27.70
CA ASP A 631 -32.60 15.54 28.91
C ASP A 631 -33.54 16.72 28.61
N ALA A 632 -33.24 17.51 27.57
CA ALA A 632 -34.12 18.58 27.10
C ALA A 632 -35.45 18.04 26.54
N GLN A 633 -35.42 16.93 25.78
CA GLN A 633 -36.64 16.26 25.31
C GLN A 633 -37.41 15.59 26.45
N SER A 634 -36.73 14.97 27.40
CA SER A 634 -37.34 14.34 28.59
C SER A 634 -38.01 15.36 29.51
N ALA A 635 -37.41 16.54 29.66
CA ALA A 635 -37.99 17.67 30.40
C ALA A 635 -39.23 18.25 29.68
N ALA A 636 -39.23 18.29 28.34
CA ALA A 636 -40.39 18.71 27.55
C ALA A 636 -41.55 17.71 27.61
N TRP A 637 -41.26 16.41 27.77
CA TRP A 637 -42.27 15.36 27.89
C TRP A 637 -42.82 15.21 29.32
N SER A 638 -42.11 15.72 30.32
CA SER A 638 -42.55 15.74 31.72
C SER A 638 -43.44 16.95 32.07
N GLN A 639 -43.76 17.81 31.10
CA GLN A 639 -44.65 18.98 31.25
C GLN A 639 -46.02 18.81 30.55
N TRP A 640 -46.38 17.59 30.14
CA TRP A 640 -47.69 17.26 29.55
C TRP A 640 -48.50 16.30 30.41
#